data_AF-C1H9P1-F1
#
_entry.id   AF-C1H9P1-F1
#
_cell.length_a   1.000
_cell.length_b   1.000
_cell.length_c   1.000
_cell.angle_alpha   90.00
_cell.angle_beta   90.00
_cell.angle_gamma   90.00
#
_symmetry.space_group_name_H-M   'P 1'
#
loop_
_entity.id
_entity.type
_entity.pdbx_description
1 polymer ?
#
loop_
_entity_poly.entity_id
_entity_poly.type
_entity_poly.pdbx_seq_one_letter_code
_entity_poly.pdbx_strand_id
1 'polypeptide(L)'
;MSSPTAASAPSSPLCFPSSPASIPQKKSSSRGDLAHRNPAKPADMKFGKQIQRRQLDLPEYAASFFNYKALKKLIKQLSATPTIPAQSSPMDPAPELLDPQAALRANKDVFFFRLFTLRLKTLLDKRRLIQSKKWVSNSRAPTNLVTLVEGFQQFDGDLNKLQQFVEINETAVSKILKKWDKTSKSRTKELYLHRAVEVQPCFNREVLRDLSDRATTSRLDLEAWAEGENIQFDASRLADRVVATAEEDDSDLQILQTTSTGNYQTLREWISKLQSSPDAADRLTRIFLAAINEYPDEVLALLLDTGLVDVNAEDDINERNCLHEAAISGRLYVLQAGLERGVDVSRSDVYGRIPLHYACMHGRVEMVKALLEAGIATIDLMDHDNFTPLIHSIIRDQLPCVEQLLTHNARINPTSESDHIPLNLACQHASLPIISLLLERNANLLPDAEGLYPQHLVARSCRDPEVLFLLKNHGADLDQKDKLYQWTPLFHAASEGCVNCLRALLECGANPDALDEKGLSAMYYAAWEGHLECMILLWSKRSGSKPARTPLDMLKSPRFRDSGSMTSPHLAEQSGTMRGMDAGDGIPDLSLPPPIIPLRRYGHNFLDTKTFIQIHFDPTPSSEPIVFYQSGRYAAARLTISSKTSDLIPRNVMLPIQDDSRLVSFQIDRLDTFALEFEIFPTFGSKVIAKTVALPDVFLGGGASEGTCALPLFDPRLRAIGEIRFKFQVIKPYHGNPLEITHFATYWKATGALDSDRNGLVTGSSLSGDYVQVFVQLTKDCVPVLYPEFTVNHHGIDIPICRLSFDQSRAIHAAYLSQTSSADSALLKSLEAMTVDDMAQAHRLLAISFLSLREVLQHLPTNIHIDLCILYPSPAEEVKLGLGPLMDINTVADAILTEVFHHARVSKESTPDFMRSVVFTSYNPNICTALNWKQPNYPVLLCNDLGQIRDLTQDIYSQPVIRSSGRSSMSIKESARIAQSNNFMGLMCRSSLLNVMPSLVESIKELGLVLVADTSDEVLDKSRFGIGTPSSSATTAAAAAISNNKISGGRGVEVGVAATAAASSCSPSAMGGGGGSAEWAYRMPEGVNGVMRSNGVLRFNDTIDM
;
A
#
# COMPACT_ATOMS: atom_id res chain seq x y z
N MET A 1 -37.87 13.47 -33.90
CA MET A 1 -39.18 14.15 -34.07
C MET A 1 -39.77 14.41 -32.69
N SER A 2 -40.51 15.52 -32.53
CA SER A 2 -41.34 15.91 -31.37
C SER A 2 -40.66 15.97 -29.98
N SER A 3 -40.69 17.17 -29.41
CA SER A 3 -40.15 17.56 -28.10
C SER A 3 -41.31 17.99 -27.14
N PRO A 4 -41.14 18.64 -25.97
CA PRO A 4 -41.76 18.16 -24.72
C PRO A 4 -42.69 19.16 -24.00
N THR A 5 -43.29 18.78 -22.86
CA THR A 5 -43.93 19.69 -21.89
C THR A 5 -43.82 19.17 -20.44
N ALA A 6 -43.81 20.10 -19.47
CA ALA A 6 -43.57 19.86 -18.05
C ALA A 6 -44.74 20.36 -17.16
N ALA A 7 -44.88 19.87 -15.93
CA ALA A 7 -45.62 20.54 -14.84
C ALA A 7 -45.30 20.01 -13.41
N SER A 8 -44.78 20.90 -12.57
CA SER A 8 -44.99 21.12 -11.10
C SER A 8 -45.35 19.98 -10.09
N ALA A 9 -44.63 20.04 -8.94
CA ALA A 9 -44.84 19.35 -7.64
C ALA A 9 -45.93 20.08 -6.76
N PRO A 10 -46.09 19.94 -5.40
CA PRO A 10 -45.23 19.27 -4.38
C PRO A 10 -45.87 18.60 -3.12
N SER A 11 -44.99 18.01 -2.28
CA SER A 11 -44.94 18.06 -0.79
C SER A 11 -45.52 16.96 0.12
N SER A 12 -44.75 16.73 1.21
CA SER A 12 -45.10 16.13 2.53
C SER A 12 -44.76 14.62 2.73
N PRO A 13 -44.48 14.14 3.97
CA PRO A 13 -43.23 13.39 4.26
C PRO A 13 -43.43 12.00 4.89
N LEU A 14 -42.34 11.23 5.16
CA LEU A 14 -42.12 10.38 6.38
C LEU A 14 -40.85 9.48 6.33
N CYS A 15 -40.15 9.42 7.48
CA CYS A 15 -39.29 8.36 8.07
C CYS A 15 -38.16 7.59 7.33
N PHE A 16 -36.96 7.64 7.93
CA PHE A 16 -35.76 6.80 7.71
C PHE A 16 -35.92 5.36 8.28
N PRO A 17 -35.04 4.41 7.87
CA PRO A 17 -33.90 4.10 8.74
C PRO A 17 -32.52 3.86 8.05
N SER A 18 -31.46 4.07 8.86
CA SER A 18 -30.08 3.55 8.75
C SER A 18 -29.19 3.86 7.52
N SER A 19 -28.40 4.93 7.62
CA SER A 19 -27.16 5.12 6.85
C SER A 19 -26.00 4.24 7.39
N PRO A 20 -25.11 3.71 6.53
CA PRO A 20 -23.75 3.37 6.95
C PRO A 20 -22.93 4.65 7.16
N ALA A 21 -22.08 4.68 8.19
CA ALA A 21 -21.35 5.89 8.58
C ALA A 21 -20.27 6.29 7.55
N SER A 22 -20.47 7.43 6.89
CA SER A 22 -19.49 8.04 5.99
C SER A 22 -18.24 8.52 6.73
N ILE A 23 -17.15 7.76 6.63
CA ILE A 23 -15.83 8.14 7.15
C ILE A 23 -15.28 9.30 6.30
N PRO A 24 -14.80 10.40 6.90
CA PRO A 24 -14.22 11.51 6.14
C PRO A 24 -12.86 11.12 5.56
N GLN A 25 -12.82 10.93 4.23
CA GLN A 25 -11.60 10.74 3.43
C GLN A 25 -10.62 11.91 3.66
N LYS A 26 -9.31 11.65 3.67
CA LYS A 26 -8.27 12.70 3.73
C LYS A 26 -6.99 12.34 2.99
N LYS A 27 -6.50 13.28 2.17
CA LYS A 27 -5.72 13.14 0.92
C LYS A 27 -4.33 13.83 0.97
N SER A 28 -3.50 13.69 -0.09
CA SER A 28 -2.03 13.89 -0.30
C SER A 28 -1.26 12.56 -0.42
N SER A 29 -0.32 12.25 -1.34
CA SER A 29 0.40 12.96 -2.44
C SER A 29 1.45 14.02 -1.99
N SER A 30 2.49 14.46 -2.75
CA SER A 30 3.29 13.82 -3.85
C SER A 30 4.48 14.69 -4.38
N ARG A 31 5.71 14.16 -4.28
CA ARG A 31 6.98 14.40 -5.03
C ARG A 31 7.91 13.21 -4.67
N GLY A 32 8.91 12.75 -5.43
CA GLY A 32 9.39 13.00 -6.79
C GLY A 32 10.60 12.08 -7.09
N ASP A 33 10.90 11.79 -8.37
CA ASP A 33 12.07 11.05 -8.93
C ASP A 33 12.74 9.89 -8.12
N LEU A 34 12.70 8.68 -8.72
CA LEU A 34 13.70 7.59 -8.61
C LEU A 34 13.96 6.94 -7.23
N ALA A 35 13.01 6.12 -6.75
CA ALA A 35 13.28 4.81 -6.10
C ALA A 35 11.95 4.06 -5.80
N HIS A 36 11.90 2.73 -6.01
CA HIS A 36 10.79 1.92 -5.52
C HIS A 36 10.74 1.97 -3.98
N ARG A 37 9.70 2.56 -3.41
CA ARG A 37 9.43 2.52 -1.97
C ARG A 37 7.94 2.35 -1.71
N ASN A 38 7.57 1.22 -1.13
CA ASN A 38 6.41 1.22 -0.23
C ASN A 38 6.76 2.14 0.95
N PRO A 39 5.77 2.86 1.51
CA PRO A 39 5.88 3.41 2.84
C PRO A 39 5.08 2.54 3.79
N ALA A 40 5.73 1.62 4.51
CA ALA A 40 5.06 0.85 5.55
C ALA A 40 4.29 1.79 6.52
N LYS A 41 2.96 1.62 6.57
CA LYS A 41 2.11 2.11 7.66
C LYS A 41 2.05 1.00 8.72
N PRO A 42 2.70 1.14 9.89
CA PRO A 42 2.36 0.26 11.01
C PRO A 42 0.92 0.54 11.44
N ALA A 43 0.18 -0.52 11.79
CA ALA A 43 -1.20 -0.41 12.26
C ALA A 43 -1.29 0.52 13.50
N ASP A 44 -2.34 1.35 13.51
CA ASP A 44 -2.71 2.29 14.58
C ASP A 44 -1.67 3.38 14.97
N MET A 45 -1.29 4.24 14.01
CA MET A 45 -0.56 5.48 14.31
C MET A 45 -1.44 6.51 15.06
N LYS A 46 -0.99 6.93 16.25
CA LYS A 46 -1.55 8.09 16.97
C LYS A 46 -1.56 9.33 16.06
N PHE A 47 -2.75 9.85 15.73
CA PHE A 47 -3.00 10.94 14.78
C PHE A 47 -2.01 12.13 14.78
N GLY A 48 -1.47 12.52 15.93
CA GLY A 48 -0.44 13.57 16.01
C GLY A 48 0.83 13.20 15.24
N LYS A 49 1.35 11.98 15.42
CA LYS A 49 2.49 11.44 14.66
C LYS A 49 2.14 11.35 13.16
N GLN A 50 0.89 11.00 12.81
CA GLN A 50 0.42 10.96 11.42
C GLN A 50 0.42 12.35 10.75
N ILE A 51 -0.09 13.39 11.41
CA ILE A 51 -0.06 14.75 10.86
C ILE A 51 1.34 15.27 10.74
N GLN A 52 2.19 15.03 11.75
CA GLN A 52 3.60 15.41 11.66
C GLN A 52 4.24 14.77 10.44
N ARG A 53 4.12 13.45 10.23
CA ARG A 53 4.63 12.77 9.00
C ARG A 53 4.24 13.53 7.72
N ARG A 54 2.97 13.88 7.57
CA ARG A 54 2.49 14.61 6.37
C ARG A 54 2.99 16.05 6.24
N GLN A 55 3.27 16.72 7.36
CA GLN A 55 3.88 18.05 7.35
C GLN A 55 5.33 17.99 6.85
N LEU A 56 5.99 16.84 6.98
CA LEU A 56 7.38 16.63 6.60
C LEU A 56 7.50 16.24 5.12
N ASP A 57 6.41 15.75 4.50
CA ASP A 57 6.26 15.65 3.04
C ASP A 57 6.30 17.03 2.33
N LEU A 58 6.19 18.14 3.08
CA LEU A 58 6.18 19.53 2.58
C LEU A 58 7.11 20.45 3.42
N PRO A 59 8.45 20.26 3.35
CA PRO A 59 9.40 21.02 4.16
C PRO A 59 9.33 22.54 3.93
N GLU A 60 9.02 22.96 2.70
CA GLU A 60 8.83 24.36 2.28
C GLU A 60 7.78 25.11 3.13
N TYR A 61 6.77 24.40 3.66
CA TYR A 61 5.74 24.98 4.52
C TYR A 61 5.92 24.68 6.00
N ALA A 62 7.07 24.12 6.44
CA ALA A 62 7.34 23.77 7.83
C ALA A 62 7.03 24.93 8.81
N ALA A 63 7.46 26.15 8.47
CA ALA A 63 7.23 27.37 9.27
C ALA A 63 5.81 27.99 9.13
N SER A 64 4.95 27.40 8.30
CA SER A 64 3.59 27.86 8.00
C SER A 64 2.51 26.89 8.48
N PHE A 65 2.86 25.64 8.82
CA PHE A 65 1.92 24.68 9.38
C PHE A 65 1.45 25.06 10.80
N PHE A 66 0.20 24.71 11.12
CA PHE A 66 -0.33 24.87 12.48
C PHE A 66 0.45 24.01 13.49
N ASN A 67 1.06 24.67 14.48
CA ASN A 67 1.74 23.98 15.59
C ASN A 67 0.72 23.25 16.50
N TYR A 68 0.47 21.99 16.19
CA TYR A 68 -0.46 21.11 16.90
C TYR A 68 -0.18 21.02 18.41
N LYS A 69 1.10 21.01 18.82
CA LYS A 69 1.49 20.92 20.23
C LYS A 69 1.11 22.21 20.97
N ALA A 70 1.38 23.38 20.40
CA ALA A 70 1.03 24.68 20.98
C ALA A 70 -0.49 24.87 21.07
N LEU A 71 -1.23 24.61 19.99
CA LEU A 71 -2.69 24.75 19.97
C LEU A 71 -3.38 23.77 20.95
N LYS A 72 -2.85 22.54 21.10
CA LYS A 72 -3.32 21.59 22.12
C LYS A 72 -3.06 22.07 23.56
N LYS A 73 -1.95 22.78 23.83
CA LYS A 73 -1.68 23.43 25.13
C LYS A 73 -2.67 24.56 25.39
N LEU A 74 -2.87 25.45 24.40
CA LEU A 74 -3.81 26.58 24.48
C LEU A 74 -5.24 26.10 24.79
N ILE A 75 -5.74 25.10 24.06
CA ILE A 75 -7.09 24.56 24.27
C ILE A 75 -7.23 23.95 25.67
N LYS A 76 -6.20 23.28 26.20
CA LYS A 76 -6.20 22.80 27.59
C LYS A 76 -6.32 23.95 28.59
N GLN A 77 -5.57 25.02 28.40
CA GLN A 77 -5.63 26.22 29.27
C GLN A 77 -7.02 26.87 29.23
N LEU A 78 -7.58 27.07 28.04
CA LEU A 78 -8.92 27.66 27.85
C LEU A 78 -10.07 26.75 28.34
N SER A 79 -9.83 25.45 28.52
CA SER A 79 -10.81 24.50 29.08
C SER A 79 -10.79 24.40 30.61
N ALA A 80 -9.80 25.01 31.28
CA ALA A 80 -9.77 25.10 32.74
C ALA A 80 -10.63 26.28 33.22
N THR A 81 -11.54 26.03 34.15
CA THR A 81 -12.43 27.05 34.72
C THR A 81 -11.62 28.20 35.33
N PRO A 82 -11.84 29.47 34.97
CA PRO A 82 -11.05 30.58 35.49
C PRO A 82 -11.41 30.88 36.94
N THR A 83 -10.48 30.63 37.86
CA THR A 83 -10.49 31.22 39.20
C THR A 83 -10.08 32.69 39.11
N ILE A 84 -10.93 33.61 39.54
CA ILE A 84 -10.70 35.06 39.54
C ILE A 84 -10.28 35.51 40.94
N PRO A 85 -9.05 36.04 41.14
CA PRO A 85 -8.70 36.84 42.31
C PRO A 85 -8.96 38.33 42.05
N ALA A 86 -9.23 39.09 43.12
CA ALA A 86 -9.63 40.50 43.04
C ALA A 86 -8.46 41.49 42.83
N GLN A 87 -8.83 42.72 42.45
CA GLN A 87 -7.95 43.82 42.06
C GLN A 87 -7.03 44.34 43.19
N SER A 88 -5.80 44.76 42.85
CA SER A 88 -5.31 46.15 43.06
C SER A 88 -3.79 46.31 42.87
N SER A 89 -3.39 47.20 41.94
CA SER A 89 -2.31 48.20 42.07
C SER A 89 -1.97 48.80 40.68
N PRO A 90 -1.81 50.13 40.54
CA PRO A 90 -1.36 50.76 39.30
C PRO A 90 0.18 50.97 39.31
N MET A 91 0.81 51.02 38.14
CA MET A 91 1.89 51.98 37.79
C MET A 91 2.39 51.76 36.33
N ASP A 92 2.77 52.89 35.72
CA ASP A 92 3.54 53.14 34.48
C ASP A 92 3.01 52.71 33.08
N PRO A 93 2.94 53.67 32.12
CA PRO A 93 2.62 53.41 30.71
C PRO A 93 3.89 53.14 29.88
N ALA A 94 3.95 51.99 29.21
CA ALA A 94 4.94 51.68 28.18
C ALA A 94 4.28 51.74 26.78
N PRO A 95 5.02 52.14 25.72
CA PRO A 95 4.42 52.55 24.43
C PRO A 95 3.83 51.38 23.63
N GLU A 96 2.93 51.73 22.71
CA GLU A 96 2.07 50.83 21.93
C GLU A 96 2.83 49.70 21.21
N LEU A 97 2.77 48.50 21.78
CA LEU A 97 3.18 47.26 21.12
C LEU A 97 2.14 46.88 20.05
N LEU A 98 2.36 47.35 18.82
CA LEU A 98 1.76 46.79 17.61
C LEU A 98 1.97 45.26 17.62
N ASP A 99 0.88 44.49 17.76
CA ASP A 99 0.91 43.04 17.94
C ASP A 99 1.68 42.37 16.76
N PRO A 100 2.92 41.88 16.98
CA PRO A 100 3.70 41.26 15.92
C PRO A 100 3.05 39.96 15.44
N GLN A 101 2.20 39.34 16.26
CA GLN A 101 1.45 38.14 15.97
C GLN A 101 0.16 38.40 15.15
N ALA A 102 -0.37 39.63 15.18
CA ALA A 102 -1.39 40.09 14.22
C ALA A 102 -0.74 40.48 12.89
N ALA A 103 0.36 41.23 12.93
CA ALA A 103 1.13 41.62 11.75
C ALA A 103 1.65 40.40 10.96
N LEU A 104 2.14 39.36 11.65
CA LEU A 104 2.58 38.10 11.01
C LEU A 104 1.45 37.31 10.36
N ARG A 105 0.22 37.37 10.90
CA ARG A 105 -0.95 36.71 10.29
C ARG A 105 -1.42 37.47 9.05
N ALA A 106 -1.61 38.79 9.19
CA ALA A 106 -2.07 39.64 8.09
C ALA A 106 -1.12 39.64 6.88
N ASN A 107 0.20 39.62 7.12
CA ASN A 107 1.18 39.58 6.02
C ASN A 107 1.22 38.22 5.31
N LYS A 108 1.19 37.08 6.03
CA LYS A 108 1.29 35.75 5.41
C LYS A 108 0.06 35.40 4.56
N ASP A 109 -1.15 35.68 5.05
CA ASP A 109 -2.39 35.31 4.35
C ASP A 109 -2.59 36.12 3.06
N VAL A 110 -2.19 37.39 3.03
CA VAL A 110 -2.23 38.23 1.82
C VAL A 110 -1.11 37.86 0.84
N PHE A 111 0.09 37.52 1.34
CA PHE A 111 1.26 37.23 0.51
C PHE A 111 1.03 36.03 -0.43
N PHE A 112 0.62 34.87 0.10
CA PHE A 112 0.43 33.68 -0.74
C PHE A 112 -0.62 33.91 -1.84
N PHE A 113 -1.80 34.45 -1.52
CA PHE A 113 -2.82 34.69 -2.55
C PHE A 113 -2.40 35.72 -3.57
N ARG A 114 -1.75 36.81 -3.14
CA ARG A 114 -1.29 37.84 -4.06
C ARG A 114 -0.22 37.31 -5.00
N LEU A 115 0.71 36.47 -4.51
CA LEU A 115 1.73 35.83 -5.34
C LEU A 115 1.14 34.86 -6.38
N PHE A 116 0.29 33.92 -5.95
CA PHE A 116 -0.32 32.95 -6.87
C PHE A 116 -1.26 33.61 -7.90
N THR A 117 -2.08 34.59 -7.48
CA THR A 117 -2.97 35.31 -8.40
C THR A 117 -2.21 36.22 -9.37
N LEU A 118 -1.11 36.86 -8.92
CA LEU A 118 -0.24 37.65 -9.78
C LEU A 118 0.45 36.76 -10.82
N ARG A 119 1.08 35.64 -10.40
CA ARG A 119 1.78 34.73 -11.32
C ARG A 119 0.84 34.11 -12.35
N LEU A 120 -0.34 33.65 -11.95
CA LEU A 120 -1.35 33.17 -12.92
C LEU A 120 -1.79 34.29 -13.87
N LYS A 121 -1.93 35.53 -13.38
CA LYS A 121 -2.24 36.68 -14.23
C LYS A 121 -1.12 36.91 -15.26
N THR A 122 0.15 36.92 -14.85
CA THR A 122 1.30 37.08 -15.77
C THR A 122 1.32 35.98 -16.85
N LEU A 123 1.10 34.72 -16.47
CA LEU A 123 1.01 33.60 -17.41
C LEU A 123 -0.19 33.73 -18.38
N LEU A 124 -1.36 34.18 -17.88
CA LEU A 124 -2.54 34.42 -18.72
C LEU A 124 -2.41 35.64 -19.64
N ASP A 125 -1.70 36.68 -19.20
CA ASP A 125 -1.43 37.88 -20.00
C ASP A 125 -0.48 37.52 -21.16
N LYS A 126 0.54 36.69 -20.92
CA LYS A 126 1.44 36.18 -21.97
C LYS A 126 0.78 35.15 -22.88
N ARG A 127 -0.06 34.28 -22.34
CA ARG A 127 -0.93 33.42 -23.16
C ARG A 127 -1.74 34.28 -24.14
N ARG A 128 -2.33 35.39 -23.69
CA ARG A 128 -3.08 36.31 -24.56
C ARG A 128 -2.19 37.00 -25.61
N LEU A 129 -0.94 37.34 -25.27
CA LEU A 129 0.06 37.87 -26.22
C LEU A 129 0.53 36.85 -27.28
N ILE A 130 0.54 35.55 -26.96
CA ILE A 130 0.80 34.49 -27.95
C ILE A 130 -0.47 34.23 -28.79
N GLN A 131 -1.64 34.20 -28.16
CA GLN A 131 -2.94 33.89 -28.80
C GLN A 131 -3.40 34.96 -29.80
N SER A 132 -2.93 36.20 -29.67
CA SER A 132 -3.18 37.27 -30.64
C SER A 132 -2.36 37.12 -31.93
N LYS A 133 -1.25 36.37 -31.90
CA LYS A 133 -0.38 36.12 -33.07
C LYS A 133 -0.97 34.99 -33.91
N LYS A 134 -1.16 35.22 -35.22
CA LYS A 134 -1.62 34.18 -36.17
C LYS A 134 -0.48 33.24 -36.52
N TRP A 135 -0.43 32.09 -35.87
CA TRP A 135 0.59 31.08 -36.18
C TRP A 135 0.34 30.44 -37.55
N VAL A 136 1.32 30.57 -38.45
CA VAL A 136 1.40 29.82 -39.69
C VAL A 136 2.12 28.50 -39.38
N SER A 137 1.50 27.37 -39.74
CA SER A 137 1.99 26.03 -39.42
C SER A 137 3.45 25.79 -39.85
N ASN A 138 4.37 25.82 -38.88
CA ASN A 138 5.73 25.34 -39.01
C ASN A 138 6.07 24.43 -37.83
N SER A 139 6.88 23.39 -38.08
CA SER A 139 6.96 22.15 -37.30
C SER A 139 7.60 22.22 -35.90
N ARG A 140 7.87 23.41 -35.35
CA ARG A 140 8.44 23.57 -34.00
C ARG A 140 7.73 24.70 -33.25
N ALA A 141 7.38 24.42 -32.00
CA ALA A 141 6.96 25.44 -31.05
C ALA A 141 8.15 26.38 -30.77
N PRO A 142 8.08 27.69 -31.09
CA PRO A 142 9.08 28.68 -30.65
C PRO A 142 9.30 28.64 -29.13
N THR A 143 10.50 29.02 -28.72
CA THR A 143 11.00 29.03 -27.34
C THR A 143 10.00 29.66 -26.35
N ASN A 144 9.36 30.76 -26.75
CA ASN A 144 8.34 31.47 -25.96
C ASN A 144 7.10 30.62 -25.60
N LEU A 145 6.73 29.64 -26.42
CA LEU A 145 5.65 28.71 -26.09
C LEU A 145 6.14 27.61 -25.14
N VAL A 146 7.37 27.15 -25.30
CA VAL A 146 7.98 26.16 -24.40
C VAL A 146 8.14 26.73 -22.99
N THR A 147 8.69 27.94 -22.85
CA THR A 147 8.83 28.62 -21.56
C THR A 147 7.49 28.97 -20.93
N LEU A 148 6.46 29.32 -21.72
CA LEU A 148 5.12 29.53 -21.18
C LEU A 148 4.46 28.22 -20.70
N VAL A 149 4.63 27.12 -21.43
CA VAL A 149 4.16 25.79 -21.01
C VAL A 149 4.89 25.33 -19.74
N GLU A 150 6.21 25.52 -19.65
CA GLU A 150 7.00 25.30 -18.43
C GLU A 150 6.43 26.13 -17.26
N GLY A 151 6.20 27.43 -17.47
CA GLY A 151 5.62 28.33 -16.47
C GLY A 151 4.27 27.88 -15.92
N PHE A 152 3.37 27.37 -16.79
CA PHE A 152 2.10 26.77 -16.39
C PHE A 152 2.28 25.41 -15.67
N GLN A 153 3.16 24.53 -16.14
CA GLN A 153 3.45 23.25 -15.46
C GLN A 153 4.01 23.48 -14.05
N GLN A 154 4.93 24.42 -13.90
CA GLN A 154 5.47 24.79 -12.59
C GLN A 154 4.39 25.45 -11.71
N PHE A 155 3.50 26.27 -12.27
CA PHE A 155 2.36 26.82 -11.53
C PHE A 155 1.39 25.74 -11.03
N ASP A 156 1.08 24.72 -11.84
CA ASP A 156 0.29 23.55 -11.40
C ASP A 156 1.03 22.78 -10.28
N GLY A 157 2.36 22.67 -10.36
CA GLY A 157 3.20 22.10 -9.30
C GLY A 157 3.08 22.84 -7.97
N ASP A 158 3.20 24.16 -7.99
CA ASP A 158 3.08 25.01 -6.80
C ASP A 158 1.65 25.02 -6.25
N LEU A 159 0.64 24.96 -7.13
CA LEU A 159 -0.76 24.86 -6.75
C LEU A 159 -1.04 23.50 -6.08
N ASN A 160 -0.43 22.41 -6.56
CA ASN A 160 -0.48 21.09 -5.91
C ASN A 160 0.19 21.09 -4.52
N LYS A 161 1.31 21.78 -4.33
CA LYS A 161 1.93 21.97 -3.00
C LYS A 161 0.96 22.71 -2.05
N LEU A 162 0.39 23.83 -2.51
CA LEU A 162 -0.57 24.63 -1.74
C LEU A 162 -1.82 23.82 -1.36
N GLN A 163 -2.34 23.00 -2.29
CA GLN A 163 -3.45 22.08 -2.01
C GLN A 163 -3.13 21.09 -0.89
N GLN A 164 -1.95 20.48 -0.87
CA GLN A 164 -1.54 19.54 0.19
C GLN A 164 -1.42 20.26 1.54
N PHE A 165 -0.82 21.44 1.58
CA PHE A 165 -0.74 22.29 2.77
C PHE A 165 -2.14 22.60 3.35
N VAL A 166 -3.09 22.90 2.47
CA VAL A 166 -4.50 23.14 2.80
C VAL A 166 -5.16 21.90 3.39
N GLU A 167 -5.02 20.73 2.74
CA GLU A 167 -5.59 19.47 3.22
C GLU A 167 -5.01 19.02 4.58
N ILE A 168 -3.71 19.19 4.79
CA ILE A 168 -3.03 18.85 6.05
C ILE A 168 -3.49 19.76 7.19
N ASN A 169 -3.53 21.08 6.97
CA ASN A 169 -4.00 22.02 7.99
C ASN A 169 -5.48 21.86 8.28
N GLU A 170 -6.34 21.71 7.26
CA GLU A 170 -7.76 21.38 7.44
C GLU A 170 -7.93 20.06 8.23
N THR A 171 -7.07 19.05 7.98
CA THR A 171 -7.05 17.80 8.75
C THR A 171 -6.70 18.02 10.21
N ALA A 172 -5.61 18.76 10.48
CA ALA A 172 -5.17 19.08 11.83
C ALA A 172 -6.28 19.82 12.58
N VAL A 173 -6.79 20.90 11.98
CA VAL A 173 -7.87 21.74 12.52
C VAL A 173 -9.12 20.91 12.78
N SER A 174 -9.71 20.22 11.79
CA SER A 174 -10.97 19.48 12.02
C SER A 174 -10.85 18.36 13.08
N LYS A 175 -9.68 17.71 13.28
CA LYS A 175 -9.51 16.77 14.41
C LYS A 175 -9.21 17.44 15.75
N ILE A 176 -8.56 18.61 15.78
CA ILE A 176 -8.46 19.45 17.00
C ILE A 176 -9.86 19.89 17.42
N LEU A 177 -10.64 20.40 16.47
CA LEU A 177 -12.01 20.83 16.68
C LEU A 177 -12.90 19.67 17.14
N LYS A 178 -12.79 18.46 16.58
CA LYS A 178 -13.47 17.25 17.12
C LYS A 178 -13.04 16.86 18.54
N LYS A 179 -11.82 17.19 18.98
CA LYS A 179 -11.39 16.97 20.38
C LYS A 179 -11.95 18.04 21.31
N TRP A 180 -11.91 19.30 20.89
CA TRP A 180 -12.59 20.41 21.59
C TRP A 180 -14.10 20.21 21.58
N ASP A 181 -14.61 19.46 20.61
CA ASP A 181 -16.03 19.20 20.48
C ASP A 181 -16.55 18.45 21.71
N LYS A 182 -15.91 17.32 22.01
CA LYS A 182 -16.16 16.48 23.20
C LYS A 182 -15.99 17.20 24.55
N THR A 183 -15.37 18.38 24.61
CA THR A 183 -15.08 19.10 25.87
C THR A 183 -15.90 20.37 26.11
N SER A 184 -16.69 20.85 25.14
CA SER A 184 -17.37 22.16 25.21
C SER A 184 -18.87 22.05 24.93
N LYS A 185 -19.73 22.53 25.84
CA LYS A 185 -21.20 22.39 25.78
C LYS A 185 -21.93 23.44 24.90
N SER A 186 -21.21 24.23 24.10
CA SER A 186 -21.82 25.34 23.34
C SER A 186 -22.57 24.87 22.09
N ARG A 187 -23.76 25.43 21.86
CA ARG A 187 -24.65 25.08 20.73
C ARG A 187 -24.43 25.94 19.47
N THR A 188 -23.79 27.11 19.58
CA THR A 188 -23.38 27.98 18.45
C THR A 188 -22.09 27.51 17.75
N LYS A 189 -21.56 26.38 18.21
CA LYS A 189 -20.22 25.89 17.93
C LYS A 189 -20.07 25.40 16.49
N GLU A 190 -20.91 24.48 16.02
CA GLU A 190 -20.84 23.94 14.65
C GLU A 190 -20.84 25.05 13.59
N LEU A 191 -21.67 26.08 13.78
CA LEU A 191 -21.78 27.22 12.88
C LEU A 191 -20.52 28.10 12.90
N TYR A 192 -19.89 28.29 14.06
CA TYR A 192 -18.60 28.98 14.17
C TYR A 192 -17.45 28.14 13.61
N LEU A 193 -17.51 26.81 13.75
CA LEU A 193 -16.49 25.87 13.26
C LEU A 193 -16.48 25.75 11.74
N HIS A 194 -17.66 25.71 11.09
CA HIS A 194 -17.79 25.75 9.63
C HIS A 194 -17.18 27.06 9.10
N ARG A 195 -17.64 28.19 9.65
CA ARG A 195 -17.18 29.53 9.25
C ARG A 195 -15.69 29.76 9.51
N ALA A 196 -15.14 29.33 10.64
CA ALA A 196 -13.72 29.57 10.96
C ALA A 196 -12.74 28.83 10.02
N VAL A 197 -13.16 27.71 9.42
CA VAL A 197 -12.39 27.03 8.37
C VAL A 197 -12.60 27.71 7.02
N GLU A 198 -13.81 28.14 6.69
CA GLU A 198 -14.11 28.85 5.42
C GLU A 198 -13.56 30.27 5.33
N VAL A 199 -13.39 30.96 6.46
CA VAL A 199 -13.04 32.40 6.52
C VAL A 199 -11.55 32.67 6.34
N GLN A 200 -10.65 31.68 6.49
CA GLN A 200 -9.25 31.88 6.14
C GLN A 200 -9.09 31.77 4.61
N PRO A 201 -8.53 32.80 3.92
CA PRO A 201 -8.40 32.78 2.46
C PRO A 201 -7.69 31.52 1.93
N CYS A 202 -6.68 31.04 2.67
CA CYS A 202 -5.93 29.82 2.37
C CYS A 202 -6.78 28.57 2.24
N PHE A 203 -7.93 28.48 2.92
CA PHE A 203 -8.80 27.31 2.87
C PHE A 203 -10.01 27.50 1.94
N ASN A 204 -10.08 28.60 1.18
CA ASN A 204 -11.15 28.80 0.21
C ASN A 204 -10.97 27.87 -1.01
N ARG A 205 -11.63 26.71 -0.93
CA ARG A 205 -11.66 25.67 -1.97
C ARG A 205 -12.18 26.17 -3.31
N GLU A 206 -13.05 27.19 -3.34
CA GLU A 206 -13.58 27.73 -4.59
C GLU A 206 -12.53 28.52 -5.36
N VAL A 207 -11.67 29.26 -4.65
CA VAL A 207 -10.55 30.00 -5.25
C VAL A 207 -9.49 29.02 -5.76
N LEU A 208 -9.14 27.99 -4.98
CA LEU A 208 -8.20 26.94 -5.42
C LEU A 208 -8.73 26.17 -6.65
N ARG A 209 -10.04 25.91 -6.71
CA ARG A 209 -10.71 25.33 -7.88
C ARG A 209 -10.61 26.26 -9.10
N ASP A 210 -10.95 27.54 -8.98
CA ASP A 210 -10.86 28.52 -10.09
C ASP A 210 -9.42 28.64 -10.63
N LEU A 211 -8.44 28.79 -9.74
CA LEU A 211 -7.03 28.85 -10.12
C LEU A 211 -6.58 27.57 -10.83
N SER A 212 -6.94 26.40 -10.31
CA SER A 212 -6.59 25.10 -10.91
C SER A 212 -7.28 24.86 -12.25
N ASP A 213 -8.56 25.22 -12.38
CA ASP A 213 -9.32 25.07 -13.63
C ASP A 213 -8.81 26.02 -14.72
N ARG A 214 -8.44 27.26 -14.36
CA ARG A 214 -7.87 28.25 -15.31
C ARG A 214 -6.46 27.89 -15.76
N ALA A 215 -5.62 27.35 -14.86
CA ALA A 215 -4.31 26.82 -15.21
C ALA A 215 -4.43 25.59 -16.13
N THR A 216 -5.24 24.61 -15.73
CA THR A 216 -5.51 23.39 -16.52
C THR A 216 -6.03 23.71 -17.91
N THR A 217 -7.04 24.59 -18.02
CA THR A 217 -7.62 25.03 -19.30
C THR A 217 -6.56 25.70 -20.17
N SER A 218 -5.78 26.61 -19.60
CA SER A 218 -4.72 27.32 -20.34
C SER A 218 -3.60 26.40 -20.80
N ARG A 219 -3.21 25.41 -20.00
CA ARG A 219 -2.21 24.41 -20.38
C ARG A 219 -2.71 23.53 -21.52
N LEU A 220 -3.97 23.08 -21.49
CA LEU A 220 -4.60 22.32 -22.58
C LEU A 220 -4.71 23.15 -23.87
N ASP A 221 -5.07 24.43 -23.77
CA ASP A 221 -5.12 25.35 -24.92
C ASP A 221 -3.71 25.54 -25.53
N LEU A 222 -2.67 25.72 -24.70
CA LEU A 222 -1.27 25.87 -25.16
C LEU A 222 -0.72 24.58 -25.77
N GLU A 223 -1.05 23.41 -25.22
CA GLU A 223 -0.70 22.11 -25.80
C GLU A 223 -1.37 21.89 -27.16
N ALA A 224 -2.63 22.33 -27.33
CA ALA A 224 -3.29 22.35 -28.63
C ALA A 224 -2.53 23.24 -29.63
N TRP A 225 -2.15 24.47 -29.25
CA TRP A 225 -1.43 25.37 -30.15
C TRP A 225 -0.02 24.86 -30.52
N ALA A 226 0.69 24.26 -29.56
CA ALA A 226 2.01 23.63 -29.79
C ALA A 226 1.95 22.52 -30.85
N GLU A 227 0.80 21.85 -30.96
CA GLU A 227 0.53 20.75 -31.88
C GLU A 227 -0.24 21.19 -33.15
N GLY A 228 -0.45 22.50 -33.34
CA GLY A 228 -1.11 23.09 -34.51
C GLY A 228 -2.65 23.07 -34.47
N GLU A 229 -3.26 22.69 -33.36
CA GLU A 229 -4.71 22.61 -33.17
C GLU A 229 -5.27 23.91 -32.57
N ASN A 230 -6.15 24.61 -33.28
CA ASN A 230 -6.80 25.82 -32.77
C ASN A 230 -8.09 25.49 -31.99
N ILE A 231 -7.93 24.74 -30.89
CA ILE A 231 -9.02 24.39 -29.97
C ILE A 231 -8.99 25.36 -28.78
N GLN A 232 -10.17 25.72 -28.25
CA GLN A 232 -10.32 26.51 -27.03
C GLN A 232 -11.25 25.79 -26.06
N PHE A 233 -10.76 25.47 -24.87
CA PHE A 233 -11.49 24.68 -23.86
C PHE A 233 -12.37 25.51 -22.90
N ASP A 234 -12.56 26.80 -23.18
CA ASP A 234 -13.49 27.67 -22.46
C ASP A 234 -14.36 28.50 -23.42
N ALA A 235 -15.66 28.23 -23.39
CA ALA A 235 -16.66 28.85 -24.26
C ALA A 235 -17.43 30.02 -23.59
N SER A 236 -16.85 30.63 -22.55
CA SER A 236 -17.53 31.67 -21.76
C SER A 236 -16.55 32.75 -21.26
N ARG A 237 -16.81 34.00 -21.65
CA ARG A 237 -16.15 35.25 -21.22
C ARG A 237 -14.71 35.52 -21.71
N LEU A 238 -14.58 35.92 -22.98
CA LEU A 238 -13.55 36.89 -23.38
C LEU A 238 -14.15 37.97 -24.29
N ALA A 239 -14.55 39.08 -23.68
CA ALA A 239 -14.89 40.32 -24.35
C ALA A 239 -14.15 41.47 -23.67
N ASP A 240 -12.85 41.58 -23.96
CA ASP A 240 -12.07 42.81 -23.85
C ASP A 240 -10.84 42.71 -24.75
N ARG A 241 -10.86 43.45 -25.87
CA ARG A 241 -9.72 43.57 -26.78
C ARG A 241 -8.82 44.71 -26.29
N VAL A 242 -7.66 44.37 -25.75
CA VAL A 242 -6.50 45.28 -25.73
C VAL A 242 -5.61 44.90 -26.90
N VAL A 243 -5.52 45.76 -27.90
CA VAL A 243 -4.56 45.65 -28.99
C VAL A 243 -3.34 46.47 -28.59
N ALA A 244 -2.22 45.81 -28.35
CA ALA A 244 -0.93 46.43 -28.12
C ALA A 244 0.14 45.77 -29.00
N THR A 245 1.05 46.60 -29.48
CA THR A 245 2.16 46.33 -30.40
C THR A 245 2.93 45.03 -30.10
N ALA A 246 2.82 44.03 -30.98
CA ALA A 246 3.53 42.75 -30.85
C ALA A 246 3.79 42.02 -32.19
N GLU A 247 3.58 42.68 -33.34
CA GLU A 247 3.83 42.09 -34.67
C GLU A 247 5.33 42.03 -35.02
N GLU A 248 6.18 42.82 -34.34
CA GLU A 248 7.59 42.98 -34.68
C GLU A 248 8.47 41.84 -34.14
N ASP A 249 8.25 41.34 -32.91
CA ASP A 249 9.11 40.30 -32.30
C ASP A 249 9.15 38.99 -33.12
N ASP A 250 8.05 38.64 -33.78
CA ASP A 250 7.93 37.40 -34.55
C ASP A 250 8.66 37.51 -35.90
N SER A 251 8.68 38.72 -36.48
CA SER A 251 9.48 39.02 -37.66
C SER A 251 10.97 38.93 -37.38
N ASP A 252 11.41 39.34 -36.19
CA ASP A 252 12.81 39.31 -35.79
C ASP A 252 13.33 37.88 -35.56
N LEU A 253 12.58 37.06 -34.82
CA LEU A 253 12.92 35.65 -34.60
C LEU A 253 12.84 34.84 -35.91
N GLN A 254 11.90 35.15 -36.80
CA GLN A 254 11.82 34.49 -38.11
C GLN A 254 12.97 34.90 -39.05
N ILE A 255 13.41 36.16 -39.01
CA ILE A 255 14.62 36.58 -39.75
C ILE A 255 15.87 35.88 -39.17
N LEU A 256 15.98 35.75 -37.85
CA LEU A 256 17.03 34.93 -37.23
C LEU A 256 17.00 33.48 -37.72
N GLN A 257 15.83 32.85 -37.77
CA GLN A 257 15.66 31.48 -38.25
C GLN A 257 16.05 31.30 -39.72
N THR A 258 15.79 32.31 -40.58
CA THR A 258 16.23 32.25 -41.98
C THR A 258 17.73 32.47 -42.15
N THR A 259 18.33 33.37 -41.35
CA THR A 259 19.74 33.78 -41.48
C THR A 259 20.72 32.84 -40.77
N SER A 260 20.27 32.09 -39.76
CA SER A 260 21.09 31.11 -39.01
C SER A 260 21.51 29.88 -39.82
N THR A 261 20.98 29.70 -41.04
CA THR A 261 21.32 28.60 -41.97
C THR A 261 22.71 28.73 -42.62
N GLY A 262 23.65 29.43 -41.96
CA GLY A 262 25.02 29.68 -42.42
C GLY A 262 25.23 31.01 -43.15
N ASN A 263 24.20 31.87 -43.28
CA ASN A 263 24.31 33.15 -43.97
C ASN A 263 24.52 34.33 -42.99
N TYR A 264 25.64 34.28 -42.28
CA TYR A 264 26.06 35.32 -41.32
C TYR A 264 26.12 36.74 -41.92
N GLN A 265 26.29 36.86 -43.24
CA GLN A 265 26.30 38.17 -43.90
C GLN A 265 24.91 38.80 -43.94
N THR A 266 23.87 38.03 -44.27
CA THR A 266 22.48 38.51 -44.17
C THR A 266 22.06 38.82 -42.74
N LEU A 267 22.58 38.08 -41.75
CA LEU A 267 22.37 38.40 -40.33
C LEU A 267 22.97 39.77 -39.98
N ARG A 268 24.21 40.07 -40.41
CA ARG A 268 24.84 41.40 -40.22
C ARG A 268 24.06 42.53 -40.88
N GLU A 269 23.57 42.32 -42.10
CA GLU A 269 22.76 43.33 -42.81
C GLU A 269 21.42 43.59 -42.12
N TRP A 270 20.78 42.56 -41.56
CA TRP A 270 19.56 42.74 -40.77
C TRP A 270 19.84 43.40 -39.43
N ILE A 271 20.88 42.97 -38.70
CA ILE A 271 21.34 43.64 -37.46
C ILE A 271 21.62 45.12 -37.72
N SER A 272 22.31 45.47 -38.81
CA SER A 272 22.60 46.87 -39.18
C SER A 272 21.33 47.68 -39.46
N LYS A 273 20.26 47.07 -40.01
CA LYS A 273 18.95 47.72 -40.14
C LYS A 273 18.26 47.86 -38.79
N LEU A 274 18.28 46.82 -37.96
CA LEU A 274 17.67 46.81 -36.63
C LEU A 274 18.31 47.87 -35.71
N GLN A 275 19.63 48.06 -35.79
CA GLN A 275 20.38 49.13 -35.10
C GLN A 275 19.91 50.56 -35.43
N SER A 276 19.17 50.77 -36.53
CA SER A 276 18.58 52.07 -36.88
C SER A 276 17.19 52.31 -36.29
N SER A 277 16.60 51.32 -35.62
CA SER A 277 15.30 51.40 -34.96
C SER A 277 15.40 52.12 -33.61
N PRO A 278 14.42 52.94 -33.18
CA PRO A 278 14.46 53.64 -31.89
C PRO A 278 14.45 52.72 -30.67
N ASP A 279 14.03 51.46 -30.84
CA ASP A 279 13.92 50.39 -29.85
C ASP A 279 14.97 49.27 -30.05
N ALA A 280 16.02 49.53 -30.85
CA ALA A 280 17.02 48.53 -31.24
C ALA A 280 17.63 47.75 -30.08
N ALA A 281 17.93 48.41 -28.96
CA ALA A 281 18.54 47.78 -27.79
C ALA A 281 17.58 46.79 -27.10
N ASP A 282 16.32 47.19 -26.93
CA ASP A 282 15.27 46.39 -26.31
C ASP A 282 14.94 45.14 -27.16
N ARG A 283 14.83 45.32 -28.49
CA ARG A 283 14.67 44.21 -29.45
C ARG A 283 15.87 43.28 -29.47
N LEU A 284 17.08 43.79 -29.67
CA LEU A 284 18.32 42.97 -29.68
C LEU A 284 18.50 42.18 -28.38
N THR A 285 18.08 42.74 -27.25
CA THR A 285 18.11 42.08 -25.94
C THR A 285 17.11 40.92 -25.84
N ARG A 286 15.83 41.13 -26.20
CA ARG A 286 14.83 40.04 -26.31
C ARG A 286 15.29 38.92 -27.25
N ILE A 287 15.80 39.32 -28.41
CA ILE A 287 16.35 38.45 -29.44
C ILE A 287 17.49 37.61 -28.88
N PHE A 288 18.45 38.23 -28.18
CA PHE A 288 19.60 37.54 -27.60
C PHE A 288 19.18 36.50 -26.56
N LEU A 289 18.33 36.86 -25.60
CA LEU A 289 17.84 35.91 -24.57
C LEU A 289 17.14 34.69 -25.19
N ALA A 290 16.26 34.92 -26.17
CA ALA A 290 15.58 33.83 -26.88
C ALA A 290 16.56 32.97 -27.71
N ALA A 291 17.65 33.54 -28.23
CA ALA A 291 18.58 32.85 -29.11
C ALA A 291 19.54 31.87 -28.40
N ILE A 292 19.86 32.09 -27.12
CA ILE A 292 20.86 31.31 -26.35
C ILE A 292 20.64 29.78 -26.46
N ASN A 293 19.38 29.34 -26.39
CA ASN A 293 19.03 27.93 -26.36
C ASN A 293 19.14 27.23 -27.73
N GLU A 294 18.87 27.94 -28.83
CA GLU A 294 18.67 27.32 -30.15
C GLU A 294 19.77 27.63 -31.18
N TYR A 295 20.47 28.76 -31.04
CA TYR A 295 21.37 29.29 -32.07
C TYR A 295 22.85 29.04 -31.75
N PRO A 296 23.74 28.95 -32.77
CA PRO A 296 25.15 28.69 -32.55
C PRO A 296 25.89 29.94 -32.06
N ASP A 297 27.05 29.74 -31.44
CA ASP A 297 27.77 30.78 -30.69
C ASP A 297 28.18 31.97 -31.58
N GLU A 298 28.39 31.78 -32.90
CA GLU A 298 28.69 32.89 -33.82
C GLU A 298 27.50 33.82 -34.06
N VAL A 299 26.26 33.32 -33.96
CA VAL A 299 25.04 34.16 -34.01
C VAL A 299 24.93 35.00 -32.74
N LEU A 300 25.22 34.40 -31.59
CA LEU A 300 25.21 35.07 -30.29
C LEU A 300 26.32 36.12 -30.19
N ALA A 301 27.50 35.84 -30.75
CA ALA A 301 28.59 36.80 -30.90
C ALA A 301 28.17 38.02 -31.73
N LEU A 302 27.56 37.80 -32.91
CA LEU A 302 27.10 38.91 -33.78
C LEU A 302 26.03 39.79 -33.11
N LEU A 303 25.20 39.24 -32.23
CA LEU A 303 24.26 40.02 -31.40
C LEU A 303 24.99 40.81 -30.30
N LEU A 304 25.94 40.19 -29.59
CA LEU A 304 26.71 40.83 -28.52
C LEU A 304 27.68 41.91 -29.01
N ASP A 305 28.22 41.76 -30.23
CA ASP A 305 29.12 42.71 -30.91
C ASP A 305 28.40 44.02 -31.30
N THR A 306 27.07 44.06 -31.29
CA THR A 306 26.29 45.29 -31.54
C THR A 306 26.52 46.38 -30.50
N GLY A 307 26.95 46.00 -29.29
CA GLY A 307 27.03 46.89 -28.13
C GLY A 307 25.67 47.35 -27.57
N LEU A 308 24.54 46.86 -28.12
CA LEU A 308 23.19 47.28 -27.73
C LEU A 308 22.43 46.25 -26.87
N VAL A 309 22.94 45.03 -26.75
CA VAL A 309 22.36 43.97 -25.90
C VAL A 309 22.63 44.28 -24.43
N ASP A 310 21.57 44.46 -23.63
CA ASP A 310 21.69 44.49 -22.17
C ASP A 310 21.79 43.06 -21.63
N VAL A 311 22.99 42.70 -21.18
CA VAL A 311 23.29 41.38 -20.62
C VAL A 311 22.68 41.14 -19.23
N ASN A 312 22.20 42.21 -18.57
CA ASN A 312 21.53 42.12 -17.27
C ASN A 312 20.01 41.94 -17.40
N ALA A 313 19.47 41.97 -18.61
CA ALA A 313 18.05 41.75 -18.83
C ALA A 313 17.63 40.34 -18.42
N GLU A 314 16.40 40.24 -17.92
CA GLU A 314 15.76 39.03 -17.43
C GLU A 314 14.59 38.67 -18.34
N ASP A 315 14.37 37.38 -18.58
CA ASP A 315 13.17 36.92 -19.26
C ASP A 315 11.92 37.25 -18.43
N ASP A 316 10.88 37.76 -19.08
CA ASP A 316 9.69 38.19 -18.37
C ASP A 316 9.02 37.07 -17.53
N ILE A 317 9.16 35.79 -17.93
CA ILE A 317 8.37 34.64 -17.42
C ILE A 317 8.99 34.07 -16.16
N ASN A 318 10.29 33.77 -16.21
CA ASN A 318 11.00 33.11 -15.12
C ASN A 318 11.97 34.06 -14.41
N GLU A 319 12.12 35.32 -14.83
CA GLU A 319 13.13 36.27 -14.32
C GLU A 319 14.57 35.75 -14.50
N ARG A 320 14.83 34.96 -15.56
CA ARG A 320 16.15 34.39 -15.88
C ARG A 320 16.95 35.35 -16.76
N ASN A 321 18.15 35.72 -16.31
CA ASN A 321 19.13 36.45 -17.12
C ASN A 321 19.97 35.52 -18.03
N CYS A 322 20.86 36.10 -18.85
CA CYS A 322 21.68 35.34 -19.79
C CYS A 322 22.57 34.24 -19.15
N LEU A 323 22.99 34.39 -17.88
CA LEU A 323 23.79 33.37 -17.19
C LEU A 323 22.95 32.13 -16.81
N HIS A 324 21.66 32.32 -16.50
CA HIS A 324 20.73 31.22 -16.23
C HIS A 324 20.51 30.39 -17.50
N GLU A 325 20.16 31.05 -18.60
CA GLU A 325 19.93 30.40 -19.89
C GLU A 325 21.23 29.74 -20.42
N ALA A 326 22.40 30.35 -20.19
CA ALA A 326 23.68 29.72 -20.48
C ALA A 326 23.87 28.42 -19.66
N ALA A 327 23.60 28.44 -18.35
CA ALA A 327 23.75 27.27 -17.48
C ALA A 327 22.77 26.12 -17.80
N ILE A 328 21.55 26.45 -18.24
CA ILE A 328 20.53 25.49 -18.72
C ILE A 328 20.99 24.85 -20.05
N SER A 329 21.30 25.68 -21.05
CA SER A 329 21.72 25.24 -22.39
C SER A 329 23.11 24.58 -22.43
N GLY A 330 23.99 24.90 -21.47
CA GLY A 330 25.40 24.51 -21.49
C GLY A 330 26.31 25.42 -22.33
N ARG A 331 25.87 26.64 -22.66
CA ARG A 331 26.59 27.59 -23.52
C ARG A 331 27.71 28.31 -22.77
N LEU A 332 28.89 27.68 -22.73
CA LEU A 332 30.07 28.26 -22.06
C LEU A 332 30.47 29.64 -22.63
N TYR A 333 30.34 29.86 -23.94
CA TYR A 333 30.60 31.16 -24.58
C TYR A 333 29.73 32.28 -24.00
N VAL A 334 28.42 32.04 -23.86
CA VAL A 334 27.46 33.02 -23.30
C VAL A 334 27.76 33.28 -21.82
N LEU A 335 28.10 32.23 -21.07
CA LEU A 335 28.52 32.37 -19.68
C LEU A 335 29.75 33.27 -19.56
N GLN A 336 30.81 32.99 -20.33
CA GLN A 336 32.04 33.79 -20.33
C GLN A 336 31.76 35.25 -20.71
N ALA A 337 31.01 35.50 -21.78
CA ALA A 337 30.66 36.85 -22.22
C ALA A 337 29.81 37.62 -21.19
N GLY A 338 28.91 36.94 -20.46
CA GLY A 338 28.13 37.54 -19.37
C GLY A 338 28.98 37.86 -18.14
N LEU A 339 29.90 36.95 -17.75
CA LEU A 339 30.82 37.15 -16.64
C LEU A 339 31.84 38.27 -16.92
N GLU A 340 32.41 38.33 -18.12
CA GLU A 340 33.32 39.41 -18.56
C GLU A 340 32.63 40.79 -18.55
N ARG A 341 31.32 40.83 -18.82
CA ARG A 341 30.49 42.05 -18.78
C ARG A 341 29.92 42.35 -17.39
N GLY A 342 30.25 41.56 -16.37
CA GLY A 342 29.93 41.83 -14.97
C GLY A 342 28.48 41.53 -14.56
N VAL A 343 27.79 40.60 -15.25
CA VAL A 343 26.43 40.18 -14.86
C VAL A 343 26.45 39.53 -13.49
N ASP A 344 25.51 39.92 -12.62
CA ASP A 344 25.43 39.44 -11.23
C ASP A 344 25.06 37.95 -11.16
N VAL A 345 26.02 37.13 -10.71
CA VAL A 345 25.89 35.69 -10.48
C VAL A 345 25.00 35.33 -9.29
N SER A 346 24.71 36.29 -8.40
CA SER A 346 23.84 36.11 -7.24
C SER A 346 22.36 36.38 -7.51
N ARG A 347 22.05 36.94 -8.69
CA ARG A 347 20.67 37.24 -9.10
C ARG A 347 19.86 35.96 -9.25
N SER A 348 18.68 35.93 -8.62
CA SER A 348 17.79 34.78 -8.59
C SER A 348 16.59 34.93 -9.52
N ASP A 349 16.20 33.83 -10.15
CA ASP A 349 14.97 33.69 -10.93
C ASP A 349 13.69 33.60 -10.03
N VAL A 350 12.51 33.48 -10.63
CA VAL A 350 11.19 33.36 -9.95
C VAL A 350 11.12 32.19 -8.95
N TYR A 351 12.00 31.20 -9.09
CA TYR A 351 12.12 30.02 -8.22
C TYR A 351 13.19 30.19 -7.14
N GLY A 352 13.81 31.38 -7.03
CA GLY A 352 14.92 31.64 -6.14
C GLY A 352 16.23 31.01 -6.63
N ARG A 353 16.27 30.48 -7.86
CA ARG A 353 17.46 29.79 -8.37
C ARG A 353 18.41 30.78 -9.01
N ILE A 354 19.71 30.52 -8.85
CA ILE A 354 20.81 31.27 -9.45
C ILE A 354 21.43 30.44 -10.59
N PRO A 355 22.29 30.98 -11.45
CA PRO A 355 22.93 30.23 -12.54
C PRO A 355 23.66 28.96 -12.06
N LEU A 356 24.27 29.02 -10.87
CA LEU A 356 24.98 27.90 -10.24
C LEU A 356 24.05 26.71 -9.91
N HIS A 357 22.76 26.95 -9.59
CA HIS A 357 21.78 25.87 -9.40
C HIS A 357 21.58 25.05 -10.68
N TYR A 358 21.38 25.74 -11.81
CA TYR A 358 21.19 25.10 -13.10
C TYR A 358 22.46 24.38 -13.59
N ALA A 359 23.64 25.00 -13.42
CA ALA A 359 24.92 24.37 -13.76
C ALA A 359 25.14 23.06 -12.97
N CYS A 360 24.83 23.05 -11.68
CA CYS A 360 24.90 21.85 -10.85
C CYS A 360 23.83 20.80 -11.20
N MET A 361 22.60 21.22 -11.48
CA MET A 361 21.49 20.32 -11.87
C MET A 361 21.76 19.58 -13.19
N HIS A 362 22.43 20.25 -14.14
CA HIS A 362 22.75 19.69 -15.47
C HIS A 362 24.20 19.16 -15.61
N GLY A 363 24.95 19.03 -14.51
CA GLY A 363 26.29 18.42 -14.53
C GLY A 363 27.37 19.26 -15.23
N ARG A 364 27.22 20.57 -15.31
CA ARG A 364 28.06 21.48 -16.12
C ARG A 364 29.33 21.91 -15.36
N VAL A 365 30.24 20.98 -15.12
CA VAL A 365 31.44 21.14 -14.26
C VAL A 365 32.26 22.40 -14.56
N GLU A 366 32.56 22.69 -15.84
CA GLU A 366 33.34 23.89 -16.20
C GLU A 366 32.58 25.20 -15.96
N MET A 367 31.25 25.17 -16.05
CA MET A 367 30.39 26.32 -15.73
C MET A 367 30.29 26.52 -14.21
N VAL A 368 30.27 25.43 -13.44
CA VAL A 368 30.35 25.47 -11.96
C VAL A 368 31.65 26.14 -11.52
N LYS A 369 32.80 25.77 -12.11
CA LYS A 369 34.09 26.44 -11.82
C LYS A 369 34.04 27.94 -12.12
N ALA A 370 33.66 28.32 -13.34
CA ALA A 370 33.60 29.72 -13.75
C ALA A 370 32.65 30.57 -12.88
N LEU A 371 31.50 30.02 -12.47
CA LEU A 371 30.55 30.69 -11.58
C LEU A 371 31.09 30.84 -10.14
N LEU A 372 31.80 29.83 -9.62
CA LEU A 372 32.44 29.88 -8.31
C LEU A 372 33.64 30.84 -8.27
N GLU A 373 34.40 30.92 -9.36
CA GLU A 373 35.49 31.91 -9.55
C GLU A 373 34.94 33.34 -9.60
N ALA A 374 33.82 33.56 -10.30
CA ALA A 374 33.17 34.86 -10.39
C ALA A 374 32.47 35.31 -9.09
N GLY A 375 31.92 34.38 -8.30
CA GLY A 375 31.20 34.72 -7.08
C GLY A 375 31.05 33.57 -6.09
N ILE A 376 32.14 33.21 -5.41
CA ILE A 376 32.18 32.17 -4.37
C ILE A 376 31.11 32.31 -3.28
N ALA A 377 30.64 33.53 -2.99
CA ALA A 377 29.57 33.77 -2.01
C ALA A 377 28.21 33.16 -2.40
N THR A 378 28.03 32.75 -3.65
CA THR A 378 26.80 32.11 -4.15
C THR A 378 26.67 30.62 -3.81
N ILE A 379 27.75 30.00 -3.33
CA ILE A 379 27.88 28.53 -3.18
C ILE A 379 26.82 27.88 -2.28
N ASP A 380 26.32 28.61 -1.28
CA ASP A 380 25.35 28.15 -0.28
C ASP A 380 23.99 28.85 -0.38
N LEU A 381 23.74 29.64 -1.43
CA LEU A 381 22.43 30.25 -1.65
C LEU A 381 21.37 29.16 -1.85
N MET A 382 20.18 29.38 -1.31
CA MET A 382 19.07 28.43 -1.35
C MET A 382 17.97 28.93 -2.28
N ASP A 383 17.42 28.04 -3.11
CA ASP A 383 16.21 28.33 -3.88
C ASP A 383 14.93 28.31 -3.01
N HIS A 384 13.77 28.64 -3.59
CA HIS A 384 12.49 28.68 -2.87
C HIS A 384 12.04 27.32 -2.31
N ASP A 385 12.65 26.21 -2.75
CA ASP A 385 12.42 24.86 -2.23
C ASP A 385 13.47 24.47 -1.14
N ASN A 386 14.29 25.44 -0.68
CA ASN A 386 15.44 25.33 0.23
C ASN A 386 16.65 24.53 -0.32
N PHE A 387 16.77 24.33 -1.63
CA PHE A 387 17.89 23.60 -2.21
C PHE A 387 19.09 24.51 -2.44
N THR A 388 20.29 24.08 -2.03
CA THR A 388 21.56 24.67 -2.46
C THR A 388 22.08 23.97 -3.73
N PRO A 389 23.12 24.51 -4.42
CA PRO A 389 23.76 23.84 -5.55
C PRO A 389 24.31 22.44 -5.20
N LEU A 390 24.75 22.26 -3.95
CA LEU A 390 25.16 20.96 -3.42
C LEU A 390 24.00 19.97 -3.35
N ILE A 391 22.79 20.38 -2.94
CA ILE A 391 21.65 19.46 -2.92
C ILE A 391 21.22 19.08 -4.34
N HIS A 392 21.15 20.04 -5.27
CA HIS A 392 20.78 19.77 -6.67
C HIS A 392 21.76 18.80 -7.35
N SER A 393 23.07 18.97 -7.13
CA SER A 393 24.08 18.03 -7.64
C SER A 393 23.99 16.64 -7.00
N ILE A 394 23.69 16.52 -5.70
CA ILE A 394 23.47 15.22 -5.02
C ILE A 394 22.24 14.49 -5.57
N ILE A 395 21.09 15.16 -5.70
CA ILE A 395 19.85 14.51 -6.20
C ILE A 395 19.97 14.07 -7.66
N ARG A 396 20.73 14.81 -8.47
CA ARG A 396 21.01 14.46 -9.87
C ARG A 396 22.22 13.53 -10.05
N ASP A 397 22.81 13.03 -8.96
CA ASP A 397 24.00 12.14 -8.94
C ASP A 397 25.22 12.69 -9.71
N GLN A 398 25.43 14.02 -9.64
CA GLN A 398 26.47 14.74 -10.37
C GLN A 398 27.78 14.81 -9.57
N LEU A 399 28.44 13.66 -9.38
CA LEU A 399 29.67 13.52 -8.58
C LEU A 399 30.73 14.60 -8.88
N PRO A 400 31.09 14.92 -10.15
CA PRO A 400 32.09 15.97 -10.43
C PRO A 400 31.66 17.37 -9.97
N CYS A 401 30.36 17.69 -10.00
CA CYS A 401 29.87 18.96 -9.45
C CYS A 401 29.96 18.99 -7.92
N VAL A 402 29.65 17.85 -7.26
CA VAL A 402 29.83 17.70 -5.80
C VAL A 402 31.31 17.88 -5.43
N GLU A 403 32.24 17.28 -6.17
CA GLU A 403 33.69 17.45 -5.96
C GLU A 403 34.15 18.90 -6.07
N GLN A 404 33.70 19.65 -7.09
CA GLN A 404 34.04 21.07 -7.22
C GLN A 404 33.46 21.90 -6.07
N LEU A 405 32.17 21.74 -5.76
CA LEU A 405 31.53 22.47 -4.67
C LEU A 405 32.21 22.21 -3.31
N LEU A 406 32.53 20.95 -2.99
CA LEU A 406 33.20 20.60 -1.74
C LEU A 406 34.69 21.01 -1.71
N THR A 407 35.35 21.11 -2.86
CA THR A 407 36.70 21.70 -2.97
C THR A 407 36.67 23.20 -2.66
N HIS A 408 35.58 23.88 -3.00
CA HIS A 408 35.30 25.28 -2.70
C HIS A 408 34.60 25.50 -1.33
N ASN A 409 34.63 24.49 -0.44
CA ASN A 409 34.05 24.53 0.92
C ASN A 409 32.52 24.75 0.99
N ALA A 410 31.74 24.25 0.03
CA ALA A 410 30.27 24.25 0.12
C ALA A 410 29.78 23.60 1.43
N ARG A 411 28.70 24.15 1.99
CA ARG A 411 28.18 23.76 3.30
C ARG A 411 27.49 22.38 3.27
N ILE A 412 28.14 21.42 3.93
CA ILE A 412 27.68 20.02 4.06
C ILE A 412 26.61 19.83 5.13
N ASN A 413 26.58 20.68 6.16
CA ASN A 413 25.74 20.50 7.34
C ASN A 413 24.66 21.59 7.43
N PRO A 414 23.40 21.24 7.78
CA PRO A 414 22.30 22.21 7.88
C PRO A 414 22.56 23.26 8.97
N THR A 415 22.04 24.47 8.75
CA THR A 415 22.03 25.57 9.74
C THR A 415 20.66 25.76 10.42
N SER A 416 19.58 25.30 9.81
CA SER A 416 18.22 25.39 10.34
C SER A 416 17.49 24.03 10.33
N GLU A 417 16.39 23.91 11.08
CA GLU A 417 15.51 22.72 11.03
C GLU A 417 14.76 22.56 9.69
N SER A 418 14.79 23.59 8.83
CA SER A 418 14.17 23.58 7.49
C SER A 418 15.18 23.39 6.34
N ASP A 419 16.47 23.30 6.65
CA ASP A 419 17.51 23.03 5.65
C ASP A 419 17.54 21.52 5.35
N HIS A 420 17.77 21.14 4.10
CA HIS A 420 18.00 19.74 3.73
C HIS A 420 19.32 19.22 4.33
N ILE A 421 19.40 17.91 4.55
CA ILE A 421 20.62 17.23 5.03
C ILE A 421 21.27 16.52 3.83
N PRO A 422 22.39 17.03 3.27
CA PRO A 422 23.07 16.45 2.10
C PRO A 422 23.30 14.95 2.19
N LEU A 423 23.81 14.46 3.33
CA LEU A 423 24.08 13.04 3.54
C LEU A 423 22.82 12.17 3.51
N ASN A 424 21.69 12.65 4.02
CA ASN A 424 20.43 11.90 4.02
C ASN A 424 19.83 11.81 2.62
N LEU A 425 19.98 12.84 1.80
CA LEU A 425 19.56 12.81 0.40
C LEU A 425 20.51 11.95 -0.44
N ALA A 426 21.82 12.00 -0.18
CA ALA A 426 22.79 11.11 -0.80
C ALA A 426 22.49 9.63 -0.51
N CYS A 427 22.23 9.29 0.76
CA CYS A 427 21.82 7.94 1.18
C CYS A 427 20.46 7.46 0.62
N GLN A 428 19.68 8.33 -0.02
CA GLN A 428 18.41 7.97 -0.69
C GLN A 428 18.56 7.87 -2.20
N HIS A 429 19.25 8.84 -2.83
CA HIS A 429 19.26 9.02 -4.28
C HIS A 429 20.63 8.79 -4.92
N ALA A 430 21.72 9.21 -4.28
CA ALA A 430 23.05 9.33 -4.88
C ALA A 430 23.92 8.06 -4.81
N SER A 431 24.93 8.01 -5.68
CA SER A 431 25.93 6.95 -5.76
C SER A 431 26.83 6.88 -4.52
N LEU A 432 27.39 5.69 -4.26
CA LEU A 432 28.29 5.43 -3.13
C LEU A 432 29.50 6.39 -3.07
N PRO A 433 30.16 6.78 -4.19
CA PRO A 433 31.24 7.79 -4.16
C PRO A 433 30.81 9.15 -3.58
N ILE A 434 29.61 9.64 -3.88
CA ILE A 434 29.10 10.90 -3.30
C ILE A 434 28.92 10.76 -1.78
N ILE A 435 28.44 9.60 -1.31
CA ILE A 435 28.28 9.34 0.12
C ILE A 435 29.66 9.28 0.82
N SER A 436 30.64 8.57 0.24
CA SER A 436 32.01 8.53 0.76
C SER A 436 32.61 9.93 0.85
N LEU A 437 32.51 10.72 -0.23
CA LEU A 437 33.07 12.07 -0.30
C LEU A 437 32.44 13.02 0.74
N LEU A 438 31.13 12.93 0.99
CA LEU A 438 30.48 13.71 2.05
C LEU A 438 30.97 13.30 3.45
N LEU A 439 31.15 12.00 3.70
CA LEU A 439 31.62 11.47 4.99
C LEU A 439 33.10 11.80 5.24
N GLU A 440 33.96 11.67 4.24
CA GLU A 440 35.38 12.10 4.28
C GLU A 440 35.53 13.60 4.57
N ARG A 441 34.53 14.40 4.20
CA ARG A 441 34.45 15.85 4.48
C ARG A 441 33.68 16.16 5.77
N ASN A 442 33.51 15.19 6.66
CA ASN A 442 32.86 15.32 7.98
C ASN A 442 31.37 15.73 7.92
N ALA A 443 30.58 15.10 7.05
CA ALA A 443 29.12 15.17 7.11
C ALA A 443 28.59 14.60 8.43
N ASN A 444 27.73 15.35 9.13
CA ASN A 444 27.14 14.91 10.38
C ASN A 444 26.01 13.88 10.13
N LEU A 445 25.98 12.84 10.97
CA LEU A 445 24.95 11.80 10.98
C LEU A 445 23.65 12.31 11.62
N LEU A 446 22.97 13.23 10.93
CA LEU A 446 21.77 13.90 11.44
C LEU A 446 20.49 13.17 11.01
N PRO A 447 19.46 13.12 11.88
CA PRO A 447 18.16 12.59 11.50
C PRO A 447 17.41 13.60 10.64
N ASP A 448 16.69 13.10 9.63
CA ASP A 448 15.79 13.90 8.82
C ASP A 448 14.56 14.43 9.59
N ALA A 449 13.68 15.08 8.85
CA ALA A 449 12.43 15.64 9.33
C ALA A 449 11.50 14.54 9.93
N GLU A 450 11.45 13.34 9.32
CA GLU A 450 10.75 12.16 9.86
C GLU A 450 11.44 11.56 11.11
N GLY A 451 12.66 11.99 11.42
CA GLY A 451 13.44 11.50 12.55
C GLY A 451 14.36 10.31 12.21
N LEU A 452 14.57 10.05 10.92
CA LEU A 452 15.34 8.93 10.39
C LEU A 452 16.79 9.36 10.13
N TYR A 453 17.74 8.67 10.75
CA TYR A 453 19.17 8.86 10.52
C TYR A 453 19.61 8.17 9.20
N PRO A 454 20.78 8.51 8.61
CA PRO A 454 21.23 7.96 7.33
C PRO A 454 21.07 6.44 7.20
N GLN A 455 21.43 5.69 8.24
CA GLN A 455 21.36 4.23 8.29
C GLN A 455 19.93 3.67 8.20
N HIS A 456 18.92 4.41 8.69
CA HIS A 456 17.50 4.05 8.53
C HIS A 456 17.04 4.29 7.09
N LEU A 457 17.51 5.38 6.47
CA LEU A 457 17.15 5.73 5.10
C LEU A 457 17.68 4.70 4.11
N VAL A 458 18.96 4.31 4.23
CA VAL A 458 19.58 3.22 3.44
C VAL A 458 18.77 1.94 3.56
N ALA A 459 18.46 1.53 4.79
CA ALA A 459 17.64 0.35 5.09
C ALA A 459 16.20 0.44 4.54
N ARG A 460 15.62 1.64 4.42
CA ARG A 460 14.26 1.88 3.91
C ARG A 460 14.18 2.04 2.39
N SER A 461 15.26 2.40 1.69
CA SER A 461 15.28 2.46 0.20
C SER A 461 15.85 1.20 -0.46
N CYS A 462 16.17 0.16 0.32
CA CYS A 462 16.92 -1.00 -0.16
C CYS A 462 18.15 -0.60 -1.02
N ARG A 463 18.89 0.43 -0.60
CA ARG A 463 20.10 0.89 -1.32
C ARG A 463 21.23 -0.13 -1.13
N ASP A 464 22.35 0.14 -1.80
CA ASP A 464 23.54 -0.69 -1.70
C ASP A 464 23.93 -0.98 -0.23
N PRO A 465 24.03 -2.25 0.20
CA PRO A 465 24.43 -2.60 1.56
C PRO A 465 25.82 -2.07 1.94
N GLU A 466 26.72 -1.81 0.99
CA GLU A 466 28.06 -1.24 1.26
C GLU A 466 27.97 0.10 2.00
N VAL A 467 26.92 0.88 1.76
CA VAL A 467 26.67 2.16 2.45
C VAL A 467 26.52 1.99 3.96
N LEU A 468 25.98 0.86 4.44
CA LEU A 468 25.83 0.62 5.88
C LEU A 468 27.18 0.40 6.58
N PHE A 469 28.10 -0.31 5.92
CA PHE A 469 29.47 -0.48 6.41
C PHE A 469 30.22 0.85 6.41
N LEU A 470 30.07 1.64 5.34
CA LEU A 470 30.67 2.97 5.20
C LEU A 470 30.17 3.95 6.30
N LEU A 471 28.86 3.99 6.55
CA LEU A 471 28.26 4.79 7.63
C LEU A 471 28.75 4.33 9.01
N LYS A 472 28.80 3.02 9.26
CA LYS A 472 29.33 2.46 10.53
C LYS A 472 30.79 2.85 10.76
N ASN A 473 31.63 2.81 9.71
CA ASN A 473 33.03 3.22 9.80
C ASN A 473 33.20 4.72 10.14
N HIS A 474 32.20 5.55 9.82
CA HIS A 474 32.12 6.96 10.20
C HIS A 474 31.29 7.22 11.48
N GLY A 475 31.06 6.18 12.29
CA GLY A 475 30.46 6.30 13.63
C GLY A 475 28.93 6.17 13.69
N ALA A 476 28.27 5.70 12.64
CA ALA A 476 26.83 5.43 12.69
C ALA A 476 26.51 4.22 13.57
N ASP A 477 25.69 4.44 14.60
CA ASP A 477 25.10 3.38 15.40
C ASP A 477 23.96 2.70 14.63
N LEU A 478 24.15 1.42 14.31
CA LEU A 478 23.21 0.60 13.54
C LEU A 478 22.06 0.03 14.38
N ASP A 479 22.09 0.21 15.71
CA ASP A 479 20.97 -0.06 16.62
C ASP A 479 20.31 1.23 17.13
N GLN A 480 20.74 2.40 16.62
CA GLN A 480 20.12 3.68 16.95
C GLN A 480 18.64 3.66 16.55
N LYS A 481 17.79 4.18 17.44
CA LYS A 481 16.33 4.26 17.23
C LYS A 481 15.93 5.59 16.58
N ASP A 482 15.07 5.53 15.57
CA ASP A 482 14.48 6.72 14.96
C ASP A 482 13.59 7.52 15.94
N LYS A 483 13.36 8.80 15.65
CA LYS A 483 12.58 9.68 16.55
C LYS A 483 11.06 9.49 16.47
N LEU A 484 10.54 8.70 15.52
CA LEU A 484 9.09 8.64 15.21
C LEU A 484 8.43 7.34 15.67
N TYR A 485 9.04 6.20 15.36
CA TYR A 485 8.58 4.85 15.69
C TYR A 485 9.45 4.18 16.76
N GLN A 486 10.64 4.74 17.05
CA GLN A 486 11.68 4.11 17.89
C GLN A 486 12.18 2.78 17.28
N TRP A 487 12.12 2.68 15.97
CA TRP A 487 12.61 1.56 15.17
C TRP A 487 14.10 1.73 14.89
N THR A 488 14.85 0.64 14.87
CA THR A 488 16.24 0.62 14.38
C THR A 488 16.25 0.39 12.86
N PRO A 489 17.38 0.61 12.15
CA PRO A 489 17.52 0.25 10.74
C PRO A 489 17.07 -1.17 10.39
N LEU A 490 17.25 -2.12 11.32
CA LEU A 490 16.86 -3.52 11.13
C LEU A 490 15.34 -3.69 10.96
N PHE A 491 14.54 -2.87 11.63
CA PHE A 491 13.08 -2.86 11.48
C PHE A 491 12.67 -2.35 10.11
N HIS A 492 13.29 -1.26 9.62
CA HIS A 492 13.04 -0.73 8.28
C HIS A 492 13.42 -1.75 7.21
N ALA A 493 14.61 -2.36 7.29
CA ALA A 493 15.02 -3.41 6.34
C ALA A 493 14.13 -4.66 6.39
N ALA A 494 13.65 -5.06 7.58
CA ALA A 494 12.73 -6.19 7.74
C ALA A 494 11.31 -5.89 7.22
N SER A 495 10.82 -4.65 7.41
CA SER A 495 9.48 -4.22 7.01
C SER A 495 9.33 -3.87 5.53
N GLU A 496 10.42 -3.48 4.85
CA GLU A 496 10.43 -3.17 3.42
C GLU A 496 11.01 -4.33 2.57
N GLY A 497 11.42 -5.44 3.21
CA GLY A 497 11.93 -6.63 2.52
C GLY A 497 13.36 -6.48 1.96
N CYS A 498 14.14 -5.52 2.47
CA CYS A 498 15.49 -5.23 1.99
C CYS A 498 16.52 -6.27 2.49
N VAL A 499 16.43 -7.51 1.98
CA VAL A 499 17.26 -8.68 2.35
C VAL A 499 18.75 -8.34 2.44
N ASN A 500 19.30 -7.65 1.45
CA ASN A 500 20.73 -7.32 1.40
C ASN A 500 21.14 -6.34 2.51
N CYS A 501 20.34 -5.29 2.76
CA CYS A 501 20.57 -4.38 3.87
C CYS A 501 20.43 -5.11 5.22
N LEU A 502 19.42 -5.95 5.38
CA LEU A 502 19.19 -6.74 6.60
C LEU A 502 20.36 -7.68 6.89
N ARG A 503 20.88 -8.36 5.86
CA ARG A 503 22.09 -9.20 5.93
C ARG A 503 23.29 -8.38 6.40
N ALA A 504 23.56 -7.24 5.77
CA ALA A 504 24.67 -6.34 6.13
C ALA A 504 24.55 -5.76 7.56
N LEU A 505 23.34 -5.43 8.01
CA LEU A 505 23.09 -5.01 9.40
C LEU A 505 23.45 -6.12 10.40
N LEU A 506 23.00 -7.35 10.14
CA LEU A 506 23.29 -8.52 10.99
C LEU A 506 24.76 -8.92 10.95
N GLU A 507 25.44 -8.80 9.81
CA GLU A 507 26.90 -9.00 9.68
C GLU A 507 27.69 -7.89 10.40
N CYS A 508 27.16 -6.66 10.41
CA CYS A 508 27.67 -5.58 11.24
C CYS A 508 27.36 -5.75 12.75
N GLY A 509 26.59 -6.75 13.16
CA GLY A 509 26.27 -7.02 14.56
C GLY A 509 25.09 -6.22 15.14
N ALA A 510 24.21 -5.65 14.31
CA ALA A 510 22.95 -5.05 14.77
C ALA A 510 22.09 -6.10 15.50
N ASN A 511 21.38 -5.68 16.54
CA ASN A 511 20.68 -6.57 17.46
C ASN A 511 19.37 -7.16 16.87
N PRO A 512 19.30 -8.47 16.57
CA PRO A 512 18.10 -9.10 16.01
C PRO A 512 16.92 -9.18 16.99
N ASP A 513 17.18 -9.08 18.30
CA ASP A 513 16.19 -9.19 19.37
C ASP A 513 15.78 -7.81 19.92
N ALA A 514 16.12 -6.72 19.23
CA ALA A 514 15.64 -5.38 19.55
C ALA A 514 14.09 -5.28 19.43
N LEU A 515 13.48 -4.51 20.33
CA LEU A 515 12.03 -4.29 20.41
C LEU A 515 11.65 -2.80 20.29
N ASP A 516 10.49 -2.51 19.69
CA ASP A 516 9.95 -1.15 19.49
C ASP A 516 9.10 -0.61 20.66
N GLU A 517 8.41 0.53 20.48
CA GLU A 517 7.46 1.11 21.46
C GLU A 517 6.31 0.16 21.84
N LYS A 518 5.99 -0.86 21.02
CA LYS A 518 4.91 -1.83 21.24
C LYS A 518 5.41 -3.18 21.78
N GLY A 519 6.72 -3.37 21.93
CA GLY A 519 7.31 -4.67 22.29
C GLY A 519 7.41 -5.64 21.11
N LEU A 520 7.29 -5.15 19.87
CA LEU A 520 7.39 -5.95 18.64
C LEU A 520 8.84 -5.95 18.13
N SER A 521 9.28 -7.05 17.51
CA SER A 521 10.63 -7.22 16.95
C SER A 521 10.66 -7.03 15.44
N ALA A 522 11.84 -6.87 14.83
CA ALA A 522 12.00 -6.84 13.37
C ALA A 522 11.38 -8.08 12.68
N MET A 523 11.43 -9.25 13.32
CA MET A 523 10.81 -10.49 12.83
C MET A 523 9.28 -10.38 12.69
N TYR A 524 8.61 -9.62 13.57
CA TYR A 524 7.17 -9.39 13.45
C TYR A 524 6.84 -8.67 12.15
N TYR A 525 7.58 -7.60 11.83
CA TYR A 525 7.34 -6.82 10.63
C TYR A 525 7.65 -7.61 9.36
N ALA A 526 8.73 -8.40 9.34
CA ALA A 526 9.01 -9.33 8.25
C ALA A 526 7.87 -10.35 8.06
N ALA A 527 7.32 -10.92 9.14
CA ALA A 527 6.21 -11.88 9.05
C ALA A 527 4.87 -11.24 8.64
N TRP A 528 4.57 -10.04 9.14
CA TRP A 528 3.35 -9.31 8.84
C TRP A 528 3.29 -8.84 7.39
N GLU A 529 4.40 -8.32 6.87
CA GLU A 529 4.56 -7.86 5.48
C GLU A 529 4.96 -8.98 4.50
N GLY A 530 5.24 -10.20 4.99
CA GLY A 530 5.41 -11.41 4.19
C GLY A 530 6.83 -11.66 3.64
N HIS A 531 7.85 -11.04 4.22
CA HIS A 531 9.25 -11.13 3.80
C HIS A 531 9.94 -12.37 4.37
N LEU A 532 9.62 -13.55 3.83
CA LEU A 532 10.13 -14.86 4.29
C LEU A 532 11.67 -14.92 4.38
N GLU A 533 12.41 -14.39 3.41
CA GLU A 533 13.89 -14.43 3.45
C GLU A 533 14.45 -13.58 4.60
N CYS A 534 13.84 -12.42 4.88
CA CYS A 534 14.16 -11.61 6.06
C CYS A 534 13.90 -12.37 7.36
N MET A 535 12.80 -13.16 7.43
CA MET A 535 12.53 -14.02 8.59
C MET A 535 13.61 -15.09 8.77
N ILE A 536 14.00 -15.78 7.69
CA ILE A 536 15.05 -16.82 7.72
C ILE A 536 16.39 -16.24 8.18
N LEU A 537 16.77 -15.06 7.68
CA LEU A 537 17.98 -14.36 8.11
C LEU A 537 17.95 -13.98 9.59
N LEU A 538 16.87 -13.34 10.06
CA LEU A 538 16.71 -12.98 11.48
C LEU A 538 16.71 -14.21 12.40
N TRP A 539 16.09 -15.31 11.97
CA TRP A 539 16.06 -16.56 12.73
C TRP A 539 17.46 -17.17 12.87
N SER A 540 18.24 -17.18 11.77
CA SER A 540 19.59 -17.75 11.73
C SER A 540 20.61 -17.06 12.65
N LYS A 541 20.32 -15.84 13.12
CA LYS A 541 21.22 -15.01 13.93
C LYS A 541 20.82 -14.86 15.40
N ARG A 542 19.72 -15.49 15.84
CA ARG A 542 19.33 -15.48 17.27
C ARG A 542 20.35 -16.21 18.13
N SER A 543 21.01 -15.45 19.01
CA SER A 543 22.16 -15.94 19.78
C SER A 543 21.72 -16.76 20.99
N GLY A 544 22.11 -18.05 21.04
CA GLY A 544 22.15 -18.83 22.28
C GLY A 544 20.82 -19.40 22.80
N SER A 545 19.74 -19.44 22.02
CA SER A 545 18.54 -20.17 22.45
C SER A 545 18.83 -21.68 22.55
N LYS A 546 18.43 -22.28 23.68
CA LYS A 546 18.31 -23.73 23.86
C LYS A 546 17.49 -24.35 22.71
N PRO A 547 17.68 -25.64 22.36
CA PRO A 547 16.95 -26.30 21.28
C PRO A 547 15.46 -25.97 21.40
N ALA A 548 14.85 -25.57 20.28
CA ALA A 548 13.58 -24.85 20.25
C ALA A 548 12.60 -25.43 21.28
N ARG A 549 12.19 -24.60 22.23
CA ARG A 549 11.09 -24.92 23.14
C ARG A 549 9.89 -25.26 22.27
N THR A 550 9.60 -26.54 22.19
CA THR A 550 8.49 -27.06 21.38
C THR A 550 7.19 -26.44 21.85
N PRO A 551 6.13 -26.40 21.01
CA PRO A 551 4.82 -25.86 21.40
C PRO A 551 4.23 -26.45 22.71
N LEU A 552 4.74 -27.61 23.13
CA LEU A 552 4.41 -28.28 24.40
C LEU A 552 5.07 -27.68 25.66
N ASP A 553 6.17 -26.93 25.57
CA ASP A 553 6.92 -26.43 26.73
C ASP A 553 6.33 -25.14 27.32
N MET A 554 5.61 -24.35 26.51
CA MET A 554 4.87 -23.17 26.99
C MET A 554 3.58 -23.55 27.72
N LEU A 555 2.98 -24.71 27.41
CA LEU A 555 1.70 -25.15 27.95
C LEU A 555 1.76 -25.74 29.38
N LYS A 556 2.94 -25.80 30.02
CA LYS A 556 3.17 -26.46 31.33
C LYS A 556 3.77 -25.59 32.44
N SER A 557 3.89 -24.27 32.27
CA SER A 557 4.37 -23.38 33.34
C SER A 557 3.20 -22.79 34.14
N PRO A 558 3.15 -22.96 35.48
CA PRO A 558 2.08 -22.39 36.30
C PRO A 558 2.36 -20.92 36.68
N ARG A 559 1.30 -20.10 36.54
CA ARG A 559 1.08 -18.78 37.19
C ARG A 559 1.92 -17.60 36.69
N PHE A 560 1.20 -16.58 36.20
CA PHE A 560 1.62 -15.18 36.37
C PHE A 560 1.91 -14.92 37.86
N ARG A 561 2.99 -14.19 38.15
CA ARG A 561 3.30 -13.75 39.51
C ARG A 561 2.39 -12.60 39.91
N ASP A 562 1.53 -12.82 40.90
CA ASP A 562 1.04 -11.73 41.73
C ASP A 562 2.23 -11.07 42.45
N SER A 563 2.37 -9.77 42.28
CA SER A 563 3.34 -8.96 43.04
C SER A 563 2.76 -8.67 44.42
N GLY A 564 2.93 -9.60 45.38
CA GLY A 564 2.42 -9.42 46.73
C GLY A 564 3.00 -10.36 47.79
N SER A 565 3.71 -9.78 48.75
CA SER A 565 4.11 -10.35 50.06
C SER A 565 5.14 -11.49 50.10
N MET A 566 6.36 -11.13 50.53
CA MET A 566 7.29 -12.08 51.17
C MET A 566 6.68 -12.63 52.46
N THR A 567 6.89 -13.91 52.75
CA THR A 567 6.58 -14.52 54.04
C THR A 567 7.84 -14.62 54.91
N SER A 568 7.69 -14.29 56.19
CA SER A 568 8.59 -14.72 57.27
C SER A 568 7.72 -15.24 58.42
N PRO A 569 7.95 -16.44 58.95
CA PRO A 569 7.00 -17.11 59.83
C PRO A 569 7.21 -16.73 61.30
N HIS A 570 6.11 -16.52 62.05
CA HIS A 570 5.74 -17.34 63.22
C HIS A 570 4.53 -16.77 64.00
N LEU A 571 3.75 -17.71 64.56
CA LEU A 571 2.95 -17.61 65.79
C LEU A 571 1.74 -16.64 65.88
N ALA A 572 0.57 -17.27 65.78
CA ALA A 572 -0.52 -17.24 66.78
C ALA A 572 -1.21 -15.92 67.17
N GLU A 573 -2.47 -15.84 66.71
CA GLU A 573 -3.67 -15.46 67.49
C GLU A 573 -3.98 -14.01 67.92
N GLN A 574 -5.30 -13.79 68.04
CA GLN A 574 -6.00 -12.73 68.80
C GLN A 574 -6.08 -11.30 68.20
N SER A 575 -7.07 -11.14 67.32
CA SER A 575 -8.16 -10.15 67.39
C SER A 575 -7.99 -8.90 68.29
N GLY A 576 -8.11 -7.68 67.71
CA GLY A 576 -8.25 -6.46 68.51
C GLY A 576 -8.30 -5.12 67.77
N THR A 577 -9.47 -4.76 67.23
CA THR A 577 -10.03 -3.38 67.08
C THR A 577 -9.13 -2.11 67.01
N MET A 578 -9.43 -1.32 65.96
CA MET A 578 -9.65 0.15 65.98
C MET A 578 -8.47 1.16 65.89
N ARG A 579 -8.60 2.02 64.86
CA ARG A 579 -8.17 3.43 64.72
C ARG A 579 -6.66 3.76 64.77
N GLY A 580 -6.15 4.10 63.58
CA GLY A 580 -5.05 5.04 63.37
C GLY A 580 -5.35 5.81 62.09
N MET A 581 -5.55 7.12 62.18
CA MET A 581 -5.98 7.98 61.07
C MET A 581 -4.91 9.04 60.89
N ASP A 582 -4.15 8.97 59.79
CA ASP A 582 -3.19 10.02 59.44
C ASP A 582 -3.04 10.20 57.91
N ALA A 583 -2.73 11.43 57.54
CA ALA A 583 -2.96 12.05 56.24
C ALA A 583 -1.93 11.75 55.14
N GLY A 584 -2.28 12.06 53.88
CA GLY A 584 -1.33 12.45 52.83
C GLY A 584 -1.61 11.92 51.42
N ASP A 585 -2.23 12.76 50.57
CA ASP A 585 -2.32 12.72 49.10
C ASP A 585 -2.70 11.40 48.36
N GLY A 586 -3.54 11.42 47.31
CA GLY A 586 -4.13 12.57 46.64
C GLY A 586 -4.47 12.37 45.14
N ILE A 587 -4.18 11.21 44.55
CA ILE A 587 -4.46 10.92 43.12
C ILE A 587 -4.98 9.48 42.97
N PRO A 588 -6.19 9.25 42.41
CA PRO A 588 -6.64 7.90 42.03
C PRO A 588 -5.91 7.43 40.78
N ASP A 589 -5.66 6.12 40.65
CA ASP A 589 -4.97 5.56 39.48
C ASP A 589 -5.68 5.94 38.18
N LEU A 590 -4.91 6.46 37.22
CA LEU A 590 -5.38 6.97 35.94
C LEU A 590 -5.26 5.94 34.82
N SER A 591 -5.30 4.65 35.17
CA SER A 591 -5.52 3.57 34.22
C SER A 591 -6.87 3.80 33.51
N LEU A 592 -6.80 4.23 32.26
CA LEU A 592 -7.98 4.26 31.41
C LEU A 592 -8.53 2.83 31.34
N PRO A 593 -9.86 2.61 31.42
CA PRO A 593 -10.42 1.30 31.15
C PRO A 593 -9.93 0.86 29.75
N PRO A 594 -9.63 -0.44 29.55
CA PRO A 594 -9.13 -0.94 28.28
C PRO A 594 -10.06 -0.47 27.15
N PRO A 595 -9.51 -0.09 25.98
CA PRO A 595 -10.30 0.49 24.91
C PRO A 595 -11.45 -0.47 24.56
N ILE A 596 -12.67 0.07 24.52
CA ILE A 596 -13.85 -0.70 24.11
C ILE A 596 -13.59 -1.18 22.68
N ILE A 597 -13.27 -2.47 22.55
CA ILE A 597 -13.10 -3.12 21.26
C ILE A 597 -14.43 -2.93 20.51
N PRO A 598 -14.41 -2.33 19.31
CA PRO A 598 -15.65 -2.11 18.57
C PRO A 598 -16.22 -3.46 18.15
N LEU A 599 -17.26 -3.92 18.87
CA LEU A 599 -17.98 -5.16 18.57
C LEU A 599 -18.33 -5.22 17.08
N ARG A 600 -17.67 -6.12 16.35
CA ARG A 600 -17.96 -6.36 14.94
C ARG A 600 -19.36 -6.98 14.89
N ARG A 601 -20.34 -6.24 14.36
CA ARG A 601 -21.65 -6.84 14.09
C ARG A 601 -21.48 -7.82 12.93
N TYR A 602 -21.36 -9.11 13.24
CA TYR A 602 -21.31 -10.15 12.22
C TYR A 602 -22.61 -10.15 11.43
N GLY A 603 -22.48 -9.75 10.18
CA GLY A 603 -23.49 -9.81 9.15
C GLY A 603 -22.77 -10.12 7.85
N HIS A 604 -23.39 -10.97 7.05
CA HIS A 604 -22.79 -11.50 5.84
C HIS A 604 -23.56 -10.98 4.64
N ASN A 605 -22.84 -10.58 3.60
CA ASN A 605 -23.43 -10.10 2.36
C ASN A 605 -23.32 -11.21 1.33
N PHE A 606 -24.45 -11.62 0.76
CA PHE A 606 -24.54 -12.58 -0.34
C PHE A 606 -25.35 -11.98 -1.49
N LEU A 607 -25.27 -12.61 -2.67
CA LEU A 607 -25.93 -12.17 -3.89
C LEU A 607 -27.20 -12.97 -4.13
N ASP A 608 -28.32 -12.26 -4.15
CA ASP A 608 -29.63 -12.78 -4.54
C ASP A 608 -29.84 -12.59 -6.06
N THR A 609 -29.92 -11.35 -6.52
CA THR A 609 -30.15 -11.00 -7.94
C THR A 609 -29.03 -10.18 -8.58
N LYS A 610 -28.19 -9.51 -7.79
CA LYS A 610 -27.16 -8.58 -8.27
C LYS A 610 -25.82 -9.28 -8.55
N THR A 611 -25.10 -8.79 -9.55
CA THR A 611 -23.70 -9.19 -9.81
C THR A 611 -22.77 -8.28 -9.00
N PHE A 612 -21.79 -8.86 -8.31
CA PHE A 612 -20.74 -8.15 -7.60
C PHE A 612 -19.50 -8.00 -8.49
N ILE A 613 -18.93 -6.81 -8.52
CA ILE A 613 -17.71 -6.52 -9.27
C ILE A 613 -16.66 -5.96 -8.31
N GLN A 614 -15.45 -6.48 -8.41
CA GLN A 614 -14.24 -5.93 -7.79
C GLN A 614 -13.28 -5.43 -8.87
N ILE A 615 -12.67 -4.28 -8.63
CA ILE A 615 -11.62 -3.67 -9.45
C ILE A 615 -10.39 -3.48 -8.56
N HIS A 616 -9.25 -4.00 -9.02
CA HIS A 616 -7.98 -3.99 -8.30
C HIS A 616 -6.93 -3.18 -9.08
N PHE A 617 -6.41 -2.13 -8.44
CA PHE A 617 -5.31 -1.31 -8.92
C PHE A 617 -3.99 -1.73 -8.25
N ASP A 618 -3.55 -2.95 -8.55
CA ASP A 618 -2.29 -3.47 -8.02
C ASP A 618 -1.10 -2.90 -8.82
N PRO A 619 -0.13 -2.22 -8.17
CA PRO A 619 1.14 -1.93 -8.81
C PRO A 619 1.87 -3.24 -9.13
N THR A 620 2.45 -3.31 -10.32
CA THR A 620 3.37 -4.38 -10.71
C THR A 620 4.81 -3.88 -10.54
N PRO A 621 5.81 -4.76 -10.34
CA PRO A 621 7.22 -4.34 -10.32
C PRO A 621 7.64 -3.53 -11.56
N SER A 622 6.96 -3.76 -12.69
CA SER A 622 7.20 -3.11 -13.98
C SER A 622 6.38 -1.84 -14.26
N SER A 623 5.29 -1.58 -13.53
CA SER A 623 4.34 -0.49 -13.87
C SER A 623 3.37 -0.20 -12.74
N GLU A 624 3.12 1.09 -12.52
CA GLU A 624 1.97 1.58 -11.73
C GLU A 624 0.63 1.30 -12.44
N PRO A 625 -0.51 1.34 -11.73
CA PRO A 625 -1.84 1.16 -12.32
C PRO A 625 -2.28 2.30 -13.25
N ILE A 626 -1.66 3.49 -13.17
CA ILE A 626 -1.90 4.63 -14.05
C ILE A 626 -0.56 5.20 -14.45
N VAL A 627 -0.30 5.32 -15.75
CA VAL A 627 0.95 5.86 -16.29
C VAL A 627 0.62 6.92 -17.33
N PHE A 628 1.20 8.12 -17.21
CA PHE A 628 1.13 9.15 -18.25
C PHE A 628 2.40 9.09 -19.11
N TYR A 629 2.25 9.17 -20.44
CA TYR A 629 3.37 8.99 -21.39
C TYR A 629 4.40 10.13 -21.37
N GLN A 630 4.08 11.26 -20.73
CA GLN A 630 5.02 12.36 -20.50
C GLN A 630 5.21 12.55 -19.00
N SER A 631 6.45 12.34 -18.55
CA SER A 631 6.87 12.38 -17.15
C SER A 631 6.51 13.71 -16.48
N GLY A 632 6.07 13.65 -15.22
CA GLY A 632 5.82 14.83 -14.38
C GLY A 632 4.47 15.54 -14.56
N ARG A 633 3.66 15.20 -15.58
CA ARG A 633 2.42 15.96 -15.89
C ARG A 633 1.41 16.08 -14.72
N TYR A 634 1.16 15.02 -13.95
CA TYR A 634 0.08 15.01 -12.93
C TYR A 634 0.48 14.27 -11.64
N ALA A 635 1.41 14.85 -10.87
CA ALA A 635 1.89 14.24 -9.61
C ALA A 635 0.76 14.03 -8.56
N ALA A 636 -0.21 14.95 -8.51
CA ALA A 636 -1.41 14.85 -7.67
C ALA A 636 -2.66 15.05 -8.53
N ALA A 637 -3.55 14.05 -8.53
CA ALA A 637 -4.81 14.10 -9.28
C ALA A 637 -5.88 13.24 -8.60
N ARG A 638 -7.13 13.37 -9.05
CA ARG A 638 -8.29 12.61 -8.56
C ARG A 638 -8.89 11.80 -9.70
N LEU A 639 -8.79 10.48 -9.60
CA LEU A 639 -9.57 9.56 -10.41
C LEU A 639 -11.00 9.50 -9.86
N THR A 640 -11.98 9.66 -10.74
CA THR A 640 -13.39 9.46 -10.49
C THR A 640 -13.83 8.24 -11.27
N ILE A 641 -14.38 7.26 -10.56
CA ILE A 641 -14.97 6.06 -11.13
C ILE A 641 -16.48 6.22 -11.03
N SER A 642 -17.19 6.13 -12.15
CA SER A 642 -18.65 6.29 -12.20
C SER A 642 -19.29 5.33 -13.21
N SER A 643 -20.63 5.25 -13.22
CA SER A 643 -21.38 4.52 -14.23
C SER A 643 -22.69 5.24 -14.52
N LYS A 644 -23.08 5.32 -15.79
CA LYS A 644 -24.36 5.92 -16.22
C LYS A 644 -25.59 5.14 -15.76
N THR A 645 -25.42 3.88 -15.33
CA THR A 645 -26.52 2.98 -14.93
C THR A 645 -26.60 2.75 -13.43
N SER A 646 -25.71 3.33 -12.61
CA SER A 646 -25.74 3.16 -11.15
C SER A 646 -25.12 4.33 -10.39
N ASP A 647 -25.98 5.08 -9.68
CA ASP A 647 -25.60 6.19 -8.80
C ASP A 647 -24.85 5.75 -7.52
N LEU A 648 -24.69 4.45 -7.29
CA LEU A 648 -23.99 3.87 -6.14
C LEU A 648 -22.48 3.69 -6.36
N ILE A 649 -22.03 3.81 -7.62
CA ILE A 649 -20.63 3.61 -8.04
C ILE A 649 -19.70 4.83 -7.86
N PRO A 650 -20.15 6.11 -7.89
CA PRO A 650 -19.29 7.30 -7.79
C PRO A 650 -18.22 7.24 -6.68
N ARG A 651 -16.99 6.90 -7.09
CA ARG A 651 -15.86 6.70 -6.18
C ARG A 651 -14.69 7.58 -6.58
N ASN A 652 -14.26 8.41 -5.64
CA ASN A 652 -13.06 9.24 -5.78
C ASN A 652 -11.85 8.50 -5.20
N VAL A 653 -10.86 8.23 -6.04
CA VAL A 653 -9.55 7.67 -5.70
C VAL A 653 -8.51 8.77 -5.95
N MET A 654 -7.62 9.01 -4.98
CA MET A 654 -6.52 9.96 -5.16
C MET A 654 -5.35 9.27 -5.86
N LEU A 655 -4.65 10.03 -6.70
CA LEU A 655 -3.41 9.62 -7.34
C LEU A 655 -2.21 10.25 -6.61
N PRO A 656 -1.11 9.49 -6.40
CA PRO A 656 -0.96 8.05 -6.67
C PRO A 656 -1.88 7.19 -5.77
N ILE A 657 -2.32 6.05 -6.30
CA ILE A 657 -3.34 5.19 -5.66
C ILE A 657 -2.78 4.59 -4.36
N GLN A 658 -3.42 4.90 -3.24
CA GLN A 658 -3.02 4.39 -1.93
C GLN A 658 -3.56 2.99 -1.68
N ASP A 659 -2.87 2.19 -0.88
CA ASP A 659 -3.21 0.80 -0.50
C ASP A 659 -4.68 0.64 -0.10
N ASP A 660 -5.16 1.53 0.78
CA ASP A 660 -6.54 1.58 1.30
C ASP A 660 -7.59 1.87 0.21
N SER A 661 -7.16 2.16 -1.02
CA SER A 661 -7.98 2.50 -2.19
C SER A 661 -7.67 1.68 -3.45
N ARG A 662 -6.78 0.67 -3.36
CA ARG A 662 -6.47 -0.23 -4.49
C ARG A 662 -7.66 -1.11 -4.90
N LEU A 663 -8.53 -1.47 -3.95
CA LEU A 663 -9.75 -2.23 -4.20
C LEU A 663 -10.97 -1.31 -4.24
N VAL A 664 -11.71 -1.35 -5.34
CA VAL A 664 -13.03 -0.74 -5.49
C VAL A 664 -14.04 -1.84 -5.79
N SER A 665 -15.09 -1.96 -4.98
CA SER A 665 -16.11 -3.01 -5.11
C SER A 665 -17.52 -2.44 -5.05
N PHE A 666 -18.42 -2.98 -5.87
CA PHE A 666 -19.81 -2.55 -5.97
C PHE A 666 -20.70 -3.66 -6.54
N GLN A 667 -22.01 -3.48 -6.44
CA GLN A 667 -23.02 -4.40 -7.01
C GLN A 667 -23.78 -3.71 -8.15
N ILE A 668 -24.12 -4.47 -9.18
CA ILE A 668 -24.89 -4.03 -10.35
C ILE A 668 -26.03 -5.00 -10.65
N ASP A 669 -27.09 -4.50 -11.28
CA ASP A 669 -28.27 -5.31 -11.62
C ASP A 669 -28.10 -6.10 -12.93
N ARG A 670 -27.35 -5.55 -13.90
CA ARG A 670 -27.15 -6.13 -15.23
C ARG A 670 -25.77 -5.82 -15.80
N LEU A 671 -25.06 -6.88 -16.19
CA LEU A 671 -23.68 -6.80 -16.72
C LEU A 671 -23.63 -6.36 -18.19
N ASP A 672 -24.64 -6.69 -18.99
CA ASP A 672 -24.71 -6.38 -20.43
C ASP A 672 -24.95 -4.90 -20.74
N THR A 673 -25.56 -4.18 -19.80
CA THR A 673 -25.74 -2.72 -19.87
C THR A 673 -24.71 -1.94 -19.05
N PHE A 674 -23.72 -2.62 -18.47
CA PHE A 674 -22.78 -2.01 -17.53
C PHE A 674 -21.53 -1.44 -18.22
N ALA A 675 -21.40 -0.12 -18.20
CA ALA A 675 -20.19 0.58 -18.58
C ALA A 675 -19.65 1.36 -17.37
N LEU A 676 -18.33 1.42 -17.24
CA LEU A 676 -17.63 2.14 -16.19
C LEU A 676 -16.82 3.29 -16.80
N GLU A 677 -17.05 4.51 -16.34
CA GLU A 677 -16.34 5.69 -16.80
C GLU A 677 -15.25 6.07 -15.78
N PHE A 678 -14.03 6.26 -16.28
CA PHE A 678 -12.86 6.70 -15.53
C PHE A 678 -12.52 8.13 -15.94
N GLU A 679 -12.59 9.08 -15.02
CA GLU A 679 -12.29 10.50 -15.29
C GLU A 679 -11.24 11.03 -14.30
N ILE A 680 -10.14 11.55 -14.81
CA ILE A 680 -9.06 12.14 -14.02
C ILE A 680 -9.20 13.66 -14.03
N PHE A 681 -9.21 14.25 -12.84
CA PHE A 681 -9.30 15.70 -12.59
C PHE A 681 -8.07 16.16 -11.80
N PRO A 682 -7.75 17.47 -11.78
CA PRO A 682 -6.87 18.03 -10.75
C PRO A 682 -7.50 17.79 -9.36
N THR A 683 -6.70 17.69 -8.31
CA THR A 683 -7.18 17.31 -6.96
C THR A 683 -8.37 18.15 -6.45
N PHE A 684 -8.39 19.44 -6.79
CA PHE A 684 -9.48 20.40 -6.50
C PHE A 684 -10.17 20.96 -7.76
N GLY A 685 -9.67 20.66 -8.96
CA GLY A 685 -10.25 21.13 -10.21
C GLY A 685 -11.50 20.36 -10.63
N SER A 686 -12.26 20.99 -11.52
CA SER A 686 -13.47 20.46 -12.17
C SER A 686 -13.27 20.17 -13.68
N LYS A 687 -12.21 20.67 -14.31
CA LYS A 687 -11.87 20.33 -15.70
C LYS A 687 -11.30 18.90 -15.79
N VAL A 688 -11.80 18.11 -16.75
CA VAL A 688 -11.29 16.75 -17.01
C VAL A 688 -9.94 16.85 -17.70
N ILE A 689 -8.93 16.16 -17.14
CA ILE A 689 -7.59 16.03 -17.70
C ILE A 689 -7.52 14.83 -18.64
N ALA A 690 -8.07 13.70 -18.20
CA ALA A 690 -8.06 12.44 -18.93
C ALA A 690 -9.35 11.67 -18.70
N LYS A 691 -9.83 10.95 -19.72
CA LYS A 691 -11.00 10.07 -19.63
C LYS A 691 -10.76 8.75 -20.36
N THR A 692 -11.36 7.68 -19.84
CA THR A 692 -11.57 6.43 -20.59
C THR A 692 -12.82 5.70 -20.10
N VAL A 693 -13.24 4.66 -20.82
CA VAL A 693 -14.47 3.90 -20.53
C VAL A 693 -14.22 2.40 -20.69
N ALA A 694 -14.53 1.61 -19.66
CA ALA A 694 -14.66 0.16 -19.79
C ALA A 694 -16.09 -0.18 -20.22
N LEU A 695 -16.23 -0.77 -21.41
CA LEU A 695 -17.51 -1.23 -21.97
C LEU A 695 -17.93 -2.58 -21.37
N PRO A 696 -19.21 -3.00 -21.49
CA PRO A 696 -19.69 -4.31 -21.02
C PRO A 696 -18.81 -5.49 -21.44
N ASP A 697 -18.30 -5.45 -22.67
CA ASP A 697 -17.43 -6.49 -23.24
C ASP A 697 -16.14 -6.73 -22.45
N VAL A 698 -15.66 -5.74 -21.67
CA VAL A 698 -14.51 -5.93 -20.77
C VAL A 698 -14.84 -6.92 -19.66
N PHE A 699 -16.06 -6.89 -19.13
CA PHE A 699 -16.50 -7.72 -18.01
C PHE A 699 -17.25 -8.99 -18.45
N LEU A 700 -17.65 -9.07 -19.73
CA LEU A 700 -18.25 -10.25 -20.37
C LEU A 700 -17.23 -11.11 -21.16
N GLY A 701 -16.08 -10.51 -21.52
CA GLY A 701 -15.16 -11.03 -22.52
C GLY A 701 -14.64 -12.45 -22.26
N GLY A 702 -14.77 -13.33 -23.27
CA GLY A 702 -14.21 -14.69 -23.23
C GLY A 702 -14.91 -15.67 -22.28
N GLY A 703 -15.96 -15.25 -21.55
CA GLY A 703 -16.64 -16.08 -20.55
C GLY A 703 -15.89 -16.22 -19.22
N ALA A 704 -14.70 -15.61 -19.09
CA ALA A 704 -13.96 -15.57 -17.85
C ALA A 704 -14.45 -14.42 -16.96
N SER A 705 -14.84 -14.74 -15.73
CA SER A 705 -15.26 -13.76 -14.73
C SER A 705 -14.09 -13.05 -14.03
N GLU A 706 -12.86 -13.33 -14.44
CA GLU A 706 -11.63 -12.68 -13.95
C GLU A 706 -10.74 -12.28 -15.13
N GLY A 707 -10.11 -11.11 -15.03
CA GLY A 707 -9.25 -10.62 -16.10
C GLY A 707 -8.42 -9.40 -15.73
N THR A 708 -7.50 -9.03 -16.62
CA THR A 708 -6.74 -7.77 -16.54
C THR A 708 -7.09 -6.93 -17.75
N CYS A 709 -7.44 -5.66 -17.53
CA CYS A 709 -7.73 -4.70 -18.57
C CYS A 709 -6.70 -3.58 -18.55
N ALA A 710 -6.27 -3.14 -19.74
CA ALA A 710 -5.49 -1.92 -19.95
C ALA A 710 -6.23 -1.06 -20.97
N LEU A 711 -6.52 0.19 -20.60
CA LEU A 711 -7.25 1.15 -21.44
C LEU A 711 -6.41 2.41 -21.64
N PRO A 712 -6.34 2.96 -22.87
CA PRO A 712 -5.73 4.26 -23.09
C PRO A 712 -6.52 5.35 -22.36
N LEU A 713 -5.80 6.29 -21.75
CA LEU A 713 -6.33 7.52 -21.15
C LEU A 713 -6.27 8.63 -22.19
N PHE A 714 -7.44 9.16 -22.56
CA PHE A 714 -7.58 10.20 -23.57
C PHE A 714 -7.72 11.58 -22.94
N ASP A 715 -7.02 12.59 -23.47
CA ASP A 715 -7.30 13.99 -23.14
C ASP A 715 -8.65 14.46 -23.74
N PRO A 716 -9.12 15.69 -23.47
CA PRO A 716 -10.34 16.24 -24.08
C PRO A 716 -10.33 16.35 -25.62
N ARG A 717 -9.21 16.05 -26.28
CA ARG A 717 -9.02 16.04 -27.75
C ARG A 717 -8.98 14.63 -28.32
N LEU A 718 -9.22 13.60 -27.49
CA LEU A 718 -9.11 12.19 -27.82
C LEU A 718 -7.67 11.74 -28.19
N ARG A 719 -6.64 12.47 -27.73
CA ARG A 719 -5.24 12.03 -27.82
C ARG A 719 -4.89 11.16 -26.62
N ALA A 720 -4.25 10.01 -26.88
CA ALA A 720 -3.80 9.12 -25.82
C ALA A 720 -2.62 9.74 -25.06
N ILE A 721 -2.82 10.11 -23.80
CA ILE A 721 -1.81 10.75 -22.93
C ILE A 721 -1.28 9.82 -21.84
N GLY A 722 -1.78 8.59 -21.76
CA GLY A 722 -1.36 7.57 -20.80
C GLY A 722 -2.17 6.29 -20.93
N GLU A 723 -2.02 5.39 -19.96
CA GLU A 723 -2.84 4.19 -19.78
C GLU A 723 -3.33 4.05 -18.34
N ILE A 724 -4.47 3.39 -18.16
CA ILE A 724 -4.97 2.88 -16.89
C ILE A 724 -5.09 1.36 -16.97
N ARG A 725 -4.56 0.66 -15.98
CA ARG A 725 -4.50 -0.79 -15.87
C ARG A 725 -5.14 -1.23 -14.56
N PHE A 726 -6.03 -2.21 -14.65
CA PHE A 726 -6.70 -2.79 -13.50
C PHE A 726 -7.01 -4.26 -13.73
N LYS A 727 -7.05 -5.05 -12.65
CA LYS A 727 -7.65 -6.39 -12.67
C LYS A 727 -9.12 -6.28 -12.26
N PHE A 728 -9.96 -7.18 -12.74
CA PHE A 728 -11.35 -7.27 -12.32
C PHE A 728 -11.74 -8.70 -11.94
N GLN A 729 -12.72 -8.82 -11.05
CA GLN A 729 -13.43 -10.06 -10.72
C GLN A 729 -14.94 -9.78 -10.75
N VAL A 730 -15.72 -10.70 -11.32
CA VAL A 730 -17.17 -10.63 -11.49
C VAL A 730 -17.83 -11.83 -10.82
N ILE A 731 -18.37 -11.66 -9.61
CA ILE A 731 -19.13 -12.72 -8.94
C ILE A 731 -20.62 -12.54 -9.26
N LYS A 732 -21.19 -13.52 -9.95
CA LYS A 732 -22.62 -13.60 -10.27
C LYS A 732 -23.35 -14.29 -9.11
N PRO A 733 -24.66 -14.08 -8.94
CA PRO A 733 -25.48 -14.91 -8.05
C PRO A 733 -25.28 -16.41 -8.29
N TYR A 734 -25.63 -17.22 -7.30
CA TYR A 734 -25.67 -18.67 -7.46
C TYR A 734 -26.84 -19.05 -8.38
N HIS A 735 -26.58 -19.76 -9.49
CA HIS A 735 -27.61 -20.05 -10.51
C HIS A 735 -28.56 -21.21 -10.17
N GLY A 736 -28.19 -22.06 -9.20
CA GLY A 736 -29.06 -23.13 -8.74
C GLY A 736 -30.08 -22.65 -7.70
N ASN A 737 -30.86 -23.57 -7.14
CA ASN A 737 -31.77 -23.25 -6.03
C ASN A 737 -30.95 -22.99 -4.73
N PRO A 738 -30.97 -21.80 -4.12
CA PRO A 738 -30.28 -21.55 -2.84
C PRO A 738 -31.01 -22.24 -1.67
N LEU A 739 -30.38 -22.29 -0.50
CA LEU A 739 -31.02 -22.75 0.73
C LEU A 739 -31.84 -21.61 1.35
N GLU A 740 -33.11 -21.88 1.67
CA GLU A 740 -34.00 -20.88 2.28
C GLU A 740 -33.57 -20.58 3.73
N ILE A 741 -33.24 -19.32 4.03
CA ILE A 741 -32.74 -18.87 5.34
C ILE A 741 -33.73 -19.16 6.50
N THR A 742 -35.02 -19.28 6.20
CA THR A 742 -36.08 -19.70 7.13
C THR A 742 -35.94 -21.15 7.59
N HIS A 743 -35.43 -22.03 6.72
CA HIS A 743 -35.28 -23.46 6.98
C HIS A 743 -33.83 -23.86 7.25
N PHE A 744 -32.85 -23.13 6.72
CA PHE A 744 -31.43 -23.40 6.84
C PHE A 744 -30.79 -22.20 7.53
N ALA A 745 -30.39 -22.38 8.80
CA ALA A 745 -29.77 -21.30 9.56
C ALA A 745 -28.49 -20.79 8.87
N THR A 746 -28.22 -19.50 9.04
CA THR A 746 -26.96 -18.90 8.61
C THR A 746 -25.91 -19.06 9.72
N TYR A 747 -24.64 -19.30 9.38
CA TYR A 747 -23.60 -19.67 10.38
C TYR A 747 -23.44 -18.69 11.56
N TRP A 748 -23.76 -17.40 11.35
CA TRP A 748 -23.70 -16.34 12.38
C TRP A 748 -25.01 -16.12 13.15
N LYS A 749 -26.10 -16.81 12.79
CA LYS A 749 -27.39 -16.82 13.51
C LYS A 749 -27.68 -18.15 14.20
N ALA A 750 -26.83 -19.15 14.04
CA ALA A 750 -27.05 -20.51 14.53
C ALA A 750 -26.89 -20.62 16.06
N THR A 751 -27.82 -20.03 16.81
CA THR A 751 -27.94 -20.16 18.27
C THR A 751 -28.08 -21.63 18.67
N GLY A 752 -27.04 -22.20 19.27
CA GLY A 752 -27.13 -23.47 19.99
C GLY A 752 -28.05 -23.31 21.20
N ALA A 753 -29.10 -24.14 21.28
CA ALA A 753 -30.13 -24.08 22.31
C ALA A 753 -29.70 -24.76 23.63
N LEU A 754 -28.55 -24.35 24.18
CA LEU A 754 -27.95 -24.90 25.40
C LEU A 754 -27.58 -23.78 26.39
N ASP A 755 -28.61 -23.21 27.04
CA ASP A 755 -28.66 -22.81 28.46
C ASP A 755 -29.79 -21.79 28.70
N SER A 756 -30.72 -22.11 29.60
CA SER A 756 -31.91 -21.29 29.89
C SER A 756 -31.67 -20.12 30.86
N ASP A 757 -30.48 -20.02 31.48
CA ASP A 757 -30.29 -19.26 32.73
C ASP A 757 -29.15 -18.20 32.70
N ARG A 758 -28.76 -17.68 31.52
CA ARG A 758 -27.80 -16.57 31.43
C ARG A 758 -28.29 -15.37 30.60
N ASN A 759 -28.68 -14.32 31.32
CA ASN A 759 -28.89 -12.98 30.77
C ASN A 759 -27.57 -12.38 30.24
N GLY A 760 -27.31 -12.49 28.94
CA GLY A 760 -26.19 -11.81 28.27
C GLY A 760 -26.06 -12.20 26.80
N LEU A 761 -25.84 -11.23 25.90
CA LEU A 761 -25.71 -11.48 24.46
C LEU A 761 -24.45 -12.33 24.18
N VAL A 762 -24.63 -13.60 23.84
CA VAL A 762 -23.60 -14.44 23.20
C VAL A 762 -24.20 -15.13 21.98
N THR A 763 -23.81 -14.71 20.78
CA THR A 763 -24.16 -15.39 19.54
C THR A 763 -23.23 -16.58 19.34
N GLY A 764 -23.64 -17.76 19.82
CA GLY A 764 -22.96 -19.00 19.47
C GLY A 764 -22.91 -19.18 17.94
N SER A 765 -21.74 -19.51 17.41
CA SER A 765 -21.57 -19.88 16.00
C SER A 765 -21.80 -21.38 15.83
N SER A 766 -22.21 -21.81 14.63
CA SER A 766 -22.23 -23.23 14.24
C SER A 766 -20.83 -23.87 14.18
N LEU A 767 -19.76 -23.08 14.33
CA LEU A 767 -18.38 -23.54 14.43
C LEU A 767 -18.04 -24.05 15.84
N SER A 768 -18.38 -25.31 16.10
CA SER A 768 -17.86 -26.09 17.22
C SER A 768 -17.58 -27.54 16.78
N GLY A 769 -16.86 -28.29 17.60
CA GLY A 769 -16.54 -29.70 17.34
C GLY A 769 -15.46 -29.92 16.27
N ASP A 770 -15.45 -31.13 15.72
CA ASP A 770 -14.42 -31.64 14.82
C ASP A 770 -14.93 -31.83 13.38
N TYR A 771 -14.07 -31.51 12.41
CA TYR A 771 -14.34 -31.55 10.98
C TYR A 771 -13.26 -32.38 10.29
N VAL A 772 -13.65 -33.31 9.40
CA VAL A 772 -12.71 -34.00 8.51
C VAL A 772 -12.42 -33.15 7.28
N GLN A 773 -11.14 -32.89 7.00
CA GLN A 773 -10.75 -32.18 5.79
C GLN A 773 -10.82 -33.09 4.57
N VAL A 774 -11.42 -32.60 3.48
CA VAL A 774 -11.37 -33.21 2.15
C VAL A 774 -10.98 -32.16 1.11
N PHE A 775 -10.11 -32.55 0.18
CA PHE A 775 -9.59 -31.66 -0.86
C PHE A 775 -10.46 -31.77 -2.11
N VAL A 776 -11.09 -30.68 -2.54
CA VAL A 776 -12.04 -30.68 -3.66
C VAL A 776 -11.56 -29.79 -4.80
N GLN A 777 -11.58 -30.34 -6.01
CA GLN A 777 -11.37 -29.62 -7.27
C GLN A 777 -12.31 -30.15 -8.34
N LEU A 778 -12.35 -29.52 -9.52
CA LEU A 778 -13.24 -29.95 -10.61
C LEU A 778 -12.47 -30.64 -11.73
N THR A 779 -13.14 -31.64 -12.29
CA THR A 779 -12.85 -32.26 -13.59
C THR A 779 -13.32 -31.37 -14.74
N LYS A 780 -12.91 -31.70 -15.97
CA LYS A 780 -13.24 -30.98 -17.21
C LYS A 780 -14.75 -30.89 -17.47
N ASP A 781 -15.50 -31.91 -17.06
CA ASP A 781 -16.96 -32.03 -17.14
C ASP A 781 -17.69 -31.49 -15.90
N CYS A 782 -17.01 -30.63 -15.13
CA CYS A 782 -17.54 -29.90 -13.97
C CYS A 782 -17.99 -30.76 -12.78
N VAL A 783 -17.56 -32.02 -12.69
CA VAL A 783 -17.81 -32.86 -11.51
C VAL A 783 -16.80 -32.52 -10.40
N PRO A 784 -17.24 -32.11 -9.20
CA PRO A 784 -16.34 -31.92 -8.06
C PRO A 784 -15.82 -33.28 -7.56
N VAL A 785 -14.51 -33.45 -7.53
CA VAL A 785 -13.80 -34.69 -7.18
C VAL A 785 -12.81 -34.48 -6.04
N LEU A 786 -12.53 -35.56 -5.29
CA LEU A 786 -11.56 -35.55 -4.21
C LEU A 786 -10.16 -35.96 -4.68
N TYR A 787 -9.26 -34.98 -4.75
CA TYR A 787 -7.83 -35.18 -5.01
C TYR A 787 -7.03 -33.95 -4.53
N PRO A 788 -5.81 -34.08 -3.96
CA PRO A 788 -5.18 -32.98 -3.23
C PRO A 788 -4.17 -32.15 -4.07
N GLU A 789 -3.81 -32.61 -5.26
CA GLU A 789 -2.86 -31.93 -6.16
C GLU A 789 -3.51 -31.53 -7.48
N PHE A 790 -3.06 -30.45 -8.12
CA PHE A 790 -3.67 -29.99 -9.40
C PHE A 790 -3.43 -30.96 -10.57
N THR A 791 -2.45 -31.86 -10.45
CA THR A 791 -2.03 -32.83 -11.46
C THR A 791 -1.94 -34.22 -10.85
N VAL A 792 -2.35 -35.25 -11.58
CA VAL A 792 -2.07 -36.66 -11.27
C VAL A 792 -0.94 -37.16 -12.16
N ASN A 793 0.08 -37.81 -11.57
CA ASN A 793 1.09 -38.51 -12.37
C ASN A 793 0.53 -39.82 -12.91
N HIS A 794 0.52 -39.98 -14.23
CA HIS A 794 0.13 -41.22 -14.89
C HIS A 794 1.24 -41.62 -15.88
N HIS A 795 1.91 -42.74 -15.59
CA HIS A 795 3.07 -43.24 -16.35
C HIS A 795 4.19 -42.22 -16.59
N GLY A 796 4.46 -41.35 -15.60
CA GLY A 796 5.52 -40.34 -15.69
C GLY A 796 5.09 -39.03 -16.38
N ILE A 797 3.83 -38.91 -16.77
CA ILE A 797 3.24 -37.67 -17.30
C ILE A 797 2.34 -37.08 -16.21
N ASP A 798 2.57 -35.82 -15.84
CA ASP A 798 1.68 -35.09 -14.92
C ASP A 798 0.50 -34.52 -15.72
N ILE A 799 -0.70 -35.04 -15.45
CA ILE A 799 -1.94 -34.68 -16.16
C ILE A 799 -2.80 -33.80 -15.25
N PRO A 800 -3.16 -32.56 -15.65
CA PRO A 800 -4.03 -31.71 -14.85
C PRO A 800 -5.43 -32.33 -14.65
N ILE A 801 -5.92 -32.34 -13.41
CA ILE A 801 -7.24 -32.91 -13.07
C ILE A 801 -8.36 -32.19 -13.83
N CYS A 802 -8.26 -30.86 -13.97
CA CYS A 802 -9.19 -30.02 -14.74
C CYS A 802 -9.25 -30.33 -16.24
N ARG A 803 -8.41 -31.24 -16.76
CA ARG A 803 -8.42 -31.70 -18.16
C ARG A 803 -8.96 -33.11 -18.35
N LEU A 804 -9.08 -33.88 -17.27
CA LEU A 804 -9.69 -35.21 -17.24
C LEU A 804 -11.21 -35.07 -17.09
N SER A 805 -11.99 -35.94 -17.73
CA SER A 805 -13.38 -36.16 -17.30
C SER A 805 -13.44 -37.00 -16.03
N PHE A 806 -14.56 -37.02 -15.33
CA PHE A 806 -14.75 -37.86 -14.15
C PHE A 806 -14.48 -39.36 -14.41
N ASP A 807 -14.96 -39.88 -15.54
CA ASP A 807 -14.69 -41.27 -15.97
C ASP A 807 -13.19 -41.51 -16.20
N GLN A 808 -12.46 -40.53 -16.75
CA GLN A 808 -11.01 -40.65 -16.97
C GLN A 808 -10.24 -40.60 -15.65
N SER A 809 -10.62 -39.72 -14.72
CA SER A 809 -9.97 -39.67 -13.40
C SER A 809 -10.23 -40.94 -12.60
N ARG A 810 -11.45 -41.52 -12.67
CA ARG A 810 -11.76 -42.84 -12.11
C ARG A 810 -10.99 -43.97 -12.80
N ALA A 811 -10.82 -43.93 -14.12
CA ALA A 811 -10.03 -44.93 -14.84
C ALA A 811 -8.55 -44.91 -14.43
N ILE A 812 -7.97 -43.71 -14.21
CA ILE A 812 -6.61 -43.56 -13.68
C ILE A 812 -6.50 -44.09 -12.24
N HIS A 813 -7.49 -43.80 -11.38
CA HIS A 813 -7.54 -44.35 -10.02
C HIS A 813 -7.68 -45.88 -10.01
N ALA A 814 -8.59 -46.42 -10.82
CA ALA A 814 -8.78 -47.85 -10.99
C ALA A 814 -7.52 -48.55 -11.53
N ALA A 815 -6.78 -47.92 -12.45
CA ALA A 815 -5.49 -48.44 -12.91
C ALA A 815 -4.44 -48.45 -11.79
N TYR A 816 -4.34 -47.38 -10.99
CA TYR A 816 -3.46 -47.31 -9.82
C TYR A 816 -3.80 -48.38 -8.77
N LEU A 817 -5.09 -48.64 -8.56
CA LEU A 817 -5.58 -49.67 -7.64
C LEU A 817 -5.72 -51.07 -8.24
N SER A 818 -5.47 -51.29 -9.54
CA SER A 818 -5.77 -52.55 -10.24
C SER A 818 -4.96 -53.79 -9.79
N GLN A 819 -4.12 -53.65 -8.76
CA GLN A 819 -3.60 -54.77 -7.97
C GLN A 819 -4.63 -55.34 -6.97
N THR A 820 -5.77 -54.66 -6.74
CA THR A 820 -6.90 -55.10 -5.89
C THR A 820 -8.25 -54.78 -6.54
N SER A 821 -9.00 -55.83 -6.91
CA SER A 821 -10.04 -55.77 -7.96
C SER A 821 -11.47 -55.40 -7.49
N SER A 822 -11.65 -54.49 -6.51
CA SER A 822 -12.99 -54.09 -6.02
C SER A 822 -13.02 -52.76 -5.21
N ALA A 823 -12.14 -51.80 -5.52
CA ALA A 823 -11.87 -50.67 -4.62
C ALA A 823 -13.07 -49.78 -4.26
N ASP A 824 -13.67 -49.07 -5.23
CA ASP A 824 -14.59 -47.96 -4.93
C ASP A 824 -15.83 -48.38 -4.11
N SER A 825 -16.47 -49.49 -4.47
CA SER A 825 -17.65 -49.99 -3.72
C SER A 825 -17.30 -50.48 -2.32
N ALA A 826 -16.09 -51.02 -2.12
CA ALA A 826 -15.61 -51.38 -0.79
C ALA A 826 -15.25 -50.15 0.04
N LEU A 827 -14.66 -49.12 -0.58
CA LEU A 827 -14.37 -47.84 0.04
C LEU A 827 -15.67 -47.15 0.49
N LEU A 828 -16.66 -47.00 -0.38
CA LEU A 828 -17.95 -46.38 -0.05
C LEU A 828 -18.66 -47.09 1.13
N LYS A 829 -18.70 -48.42 1.12
CA LYS A 829 -19.23 -49.21 2.26
C LYS A 829 -18.41 -49.04 3.54
N SER A 830 -17.10 -48.80 3.43
CA SER A 830 -16.26 -48.51 4.60
C SER A 830 -16.53 -47.11 5.16
N LEU A 831 -16.90 -46.12 4.33
CA LEU A 831 -17.30 -44.79 4.78
C LEU A 831 -18.61 -44.84 5.59
N GLU A 832 -19.61 -45.61 5.14
CA GLU A 832 -20.90 -45.78 5.82
C GLU A 832 -20.76 -46.28 7.27
N ALA A 833 -19.69 -47.06 7.54
CA ALA A 833 -19.40 -47.62 8.85
C ALA A 833 -18.54 -46.71 9.75
N MET A 834 -18.05 -45.56 9.25
CA MET A 834 -17.18 -44.68 10.01
C MET A 834 -17.92 -43.89 11.09
N THR A 835 -17.24 -43.71 12.21
CA THR A 835 -17.70 -42.89 13.33
C THR A 835 -16.89 -41.60 13.44
N VAL A 836 -17.23 -40.76 14.42
CA VAL A 836 -16.46 -39.56 14.77
C VAL A 836 -15.02 -39.92 15.15
N ASP A 837 -14.78 -41.10 15.75
CA ASP A 837 -13.43 -41.57 16.10
C ASP A 837 -12.58 -41.91 14.86
N ASP A 838 -13.21 -42.16 13.70
CA ASP A 838 -12.56 -42.60 12.46
C ASP A 838 -12.15 -41.46 11.51
N MET A 839 -12.36 -40.18 11.87
CA MET A 839 -12.10 -39.03 10.96
C MET A 839 -10.66 -39.00 10.40
N ALA A 840 -9.66 -39.41 11.20
CA ALA A 840 -8.26 -39.50 10.77
C ALA A 840 -8.00 -40.61 9.73
N GLN A 841 -8.87 -41.62 9.66
CA GLN A 841 -8.87 -42.64 8.62
C GLN A 841 -9.69 -42.15 7.41
N ALA A 842 -10.83 -41.51 7.64
CA ALA A 842 -11.64 -40.87 6.61
C ALA A 842 -10.81 -39.90 5.76
N HIS A 843 -10.10 -38.95 6.38
CA HIS A 843 -9.22 -38.00 5.68
C HIS A 843 -8.21 -38.69 4.75
N ARG A 844 -7.49 -39.70 5.26
CA ARG A 844 -6.46 -40.43 4.51
C ARG A 844 -7.02 -41.23 3.33
N LEU A 845 -8.17 -41.88 3.52
CA LEU A 845 -8.81 -42.66 2.46
C LEU A 845 -9.46 -41.77 1.40
N LEU A 846 -10.13 -40.69 1.83
CA LEU A 846 -10.86 -39.78 0.94
C LEU A 846 -9.92 -38.93 0.07
N ALA A 847 -8.78 -38.47 0.61
CA ALA A 847 -7.91 -37.52 -0.08
C ALA A 847 -7.42 -37.99 -1.46
N ILE A 848 -7.10 -39.27 -1.63
CA ILE A 848 -6.59 -39.83 -2.90
C ILE A 848 -7.62 -40.73 -3.62
N SER A 849 -8.90 -40.62 -3.25
CA SER A 849 -9.96 -41.54 -3.69
C SER A 849 -10.52 -41.29 -5.09
N PHE A 850 -10.34 -40.09 -5.65
CA PHE A 850 -11.01 -39.63 -6.89
C PHE A 850 -12.55 -39.76 -6.87
N LEU A 851 -13.17 -40.03 -5.72
CA LEU A 851 -14.61 -40.04 -5.57
C LEU A 851 -15.19 -38.65 -5.85
N SER A 852 -16.40 -38.60 -6.39
CA SER A 852 -17.13 -37.35 -6.48
C SER A 852 -17.53 -36.86 -5.09
N LEU A 853 -17.63 -35.53 -4.92
CA LEU A 853 -18.13 -34.93 -3.69
C LEU A 853 -19.54 -35.45 -3.34
N ARG A 854 -20.37 -35.75 -4.37
CA ARG A 854 -21.70 -36.35 -4.21
C ARG A 854 -21.63 -37.71 -3.52
N GLU A 855 -20.80 -38.63 -4.03
CA GLU A 855 -20.64 -39.98 -3.46
C GLU A 855 -20.17 -39.89 -1.99
N VAL A 856 -19.21 -39.01 -1.69
CA VAL A 856 -18.70 -38.81 -0.32
C VAL A 856 -19.77 -38.25 0.63
N LEU A 857 -20.51 -37.22 0.21
CA LEU A 857 -21.57 -36.61 1.03
C LEU A 857 -22.73 -37.57 1.31
N GLN A 858 -23.01 -38.50 0.38
CA GLN A 858 -24.06 -39.51 0.53
C GLN A 858 -23.68 -40.66 1.47
N HIS A 859 -22.42 -41.13 1.45
CA HIS A 859 -22.00 -42.33 2.18
C HIS A 859 -21.31 -42.04 3.52
N LEU A 860 -20.68 -40.87 3.69
CA LEU A 860 -20.11 -40.49 5.00
C LEU A 860 -21.25 -40.15 5.99
N PRO A 861 -21.30 -40.73 7.20
CA PRO A 861 -22.34 -40.42 8.19
C PRO A 861 -22.46 -38.92 8.50
N THR A 862 -23.69 -38.43 8.67
CA THR A 862 -23.99 -36.98 8.76
C THR A 862 -23.40 -36.32 10.01
N ASN A 863 -23.20 -37.08 11.08
CA ASN A 863 -22.57 -36.64 12.32
C ASN A 863 -21.07 -36.29 12.18
N ILE A 864 -20.40 -36.70 11.10
CA ILE A 864 -19.04 -36.27 10.79
C ILE A 864 -19.11 -34.93 10.03
N HIS A 865 -18.66 -33.84 10.63
CA HIS A 865 -18.60 -32.54 9.97
C HIS A 865 -17.44 -32.47 8.97
N ILE A 866 -17.51 -31.58 7.97
CA ILE A 866 -16.55 -31.57 6.85
C ILE A 866 -15.93 -30.18 6.64
N ASP A 867 -14.60 -30.13 6.53
CA ASP A 867 -13.87 -29.01 5.96
C ASP A 867 -13.64 -29.28 4.46
N LEU A 868 -14.32 -28.51 3.61
CA LEU A 868 -14.16 -28.55 2.16
C LEU A 868 -13.01 -27.63 1.77
N CYS A 869 -11.81 -28.20 1.65
CA CYS A 869 -10.62 -27.50 1.21
C CYS A 869 -10.62 -27.38 -0.32
N ILE A 870 -11.04 -26.22 -0.83
CA ILE A 870 -11.24 -26.00 -2.26
C ILE A 870 -9.91 -25.62 -2.92
N LEU A 871 -9.49 -26.45 -3.87
CA LEU A 871 -8.28 -26.24 -4.66
C LEU A 871 -8.63 -25.55 -5.98
N TYR A 872 -8.24 -24.28 -6.09
CA TYR A 872 -8.40 -23.47 -7.29
C TYR A 872 -7.05 -22.79 -7.62
N PRO A 873 -6.41 -23.08 -8.77
CA PRO A 873 -5.11 -22.51 -9.11
C PRO A 873 -5.16 -20.99 -9.23
N SER A 874 -4.10 -20.32 -8.79
CA SER A 874 -3.85 -18.92 -9.17
C SER A 874 -3.37 -18.82 -10.63
N PRO A 875 -3.51 -17.65 -11.30
CA PRO A 875 -2.96 -17.46 -12.65
C PRO A 875 -1.44 -17.71 -12.76
N ALA A 876 -0.69 -17.51 -11.67
CA ALA A 876 0.74 -17.82 -11.61
C ALA A 876 0.99 -19.34 -11.59
N GLU A 877 0.16 -20.12 -10.90
CA GLU A 877 0.22 -21.58 -10.89
C GLU A 877 -0.24 -22.19 -12.22
N GLU A 878 -1.27 -21.60 -12.86
CA GLU A 878 -1.72 -22.00 -14.21
C GLU A 878 -0.56 -21.99 -15.21
N VAL A 879 0.18 -20.87 -15.25
CA VAL A 879 1.36 -20.69 -16.13
C VAL A 879 2.51 -21.59 -15.69
N LYS A 880 2.83 -21.66 -14.39
CA LYS A 880 3.95 -22.44 -13.86
C LYS A 880 3.81 -23.94 -14.07
N LEU A 881 2.58 -24.47 -13.96
CA LEU A 881 2.28 -25.90 -14.05
C LEU A 881 1.71 -26.31 -15.43
N GLY A 882 1.51 -25.37 -16.35
CA GLY A 882 1.01 -25.67 -17.70
C GLY A 882 -0.43 -26.19 -17.73
N LEU A 883 -1.25 -25.83 -16.75
CA LEU A 883 -2.65 -26.31 -16.65
C LEU A 883 -3.49 -25.81 -17.84
N GLY A 884 -3.12 -24.64 -18.38
CA GLY A 884 -3.86 -23.86 -19.37
C GLY A 884 -5.24 -23.43 -18.86
N PRO A 885 -6.12 -22.89 -19.74
CA PRO A 885 -7.27 -22.10 -19.34
C PRO A 885 -8.11 -22.78 -18.26
N LEU A 886 -8.15 -22.12 -17.10
CA LEU A 886 -8.95 -22.55 -15.95
C LEU A 886 -10.45 -22.44 -16.25
N MET A 887 -11.23 -23.24 -15.53
CA MET A 887 -12.69 -23.13 -15.55
C MET A 887 -13.13 -21.83 -14.85
N ASP A 888 -14.16 -21.18 -15.36
CA ASP A 888 -14.69 -19.95 -14.76
C ASP A 888 -15.06 -20.14 -13.28
N ILE A 889 -14.64 -19.19 -12.45
CA ILE A 889 -14.76 -19.29 -11.00
C ILE A 889 -16.20 -19.37 -10.49
N ASN A 890 -17.18 -18.79 -11.22
CA ASN A 890 -18.58 -18.93 -10.85
C ASN A 890 -19.09 -20.34 -11.14
N THR A 891 -18.61 -20.96 -12.22
CA THR A 891 -18.93 -22.35 -12.56
C THR A 891 -18.35 -23.31 -11.50
N VAL A 892 -17.11 -23.06 -11.06
CA VAL A 892 -16.46 -23.81 -9.98
C VAL A 892 -17.26 -23.72 -8.68
N ALA A 893 -17.59 -22.50 -8.25
CA ALA A 893 -18.36 -22.28 -7.02
C ALA A 893 -19.78 -22.87 -7.12
N ASP A 894 -20.49 -22.68 -8.23
CA ASP A 894 -21.86 -23.16 -8.42
C ASP A 894 -21.92 -24.70 -8.43
N ALA A 895 -20.96 -25.39 -9.04
CA ALA A 895 -20.91 -26.85 -9.03
C ALA A 895 -20.72 -27.42 -7.61
N ILE A 896 -19.80 -26.84 -6.83
CA ILE A 896 -19.56 -27.26 -5.43
C ILE A 896 -20.79 -26.98 -4.56
N LEU A 897 -21.37 -25.77 -4.67
CA LEU A 897 -22.56 -25.39 -3.92
C LEU A 897 -23.80 -26.20 -4.29
N THR A 898 -23.92 -26.64 -5.55
CA THR A 898 -25.00 -27.55 -5.98
C THR A 898 -24.98 -28.85 -5.20
N GLU A 899 -23.83 -29.49 -5.06
CA GLU A 899 -23.70 -30.75 -4.30
C GLU A 899 -23.92 -30.54 -2.80
N VAL A 900 -23.36 -29.48 -2.22
CA VAL A 900 -23.52 -29.17 -0.79
C VAL A 900 -24.98 -28.84 -0.45
N PHE A 901 -25.66 -28.02 -1.26
CA PHE A 901 -27.06 -27.67 -1.05
C PHE A 901 -28.02 -28.82 -1.35
N HIS A 902 -27.68 -29.69 -2.30
CA HIS A 902 -28.43 -30.94 -2.52
C HIS A 902 -28.32 -31.84 -1.28
N HIS A 903 -27.11 -32.07 -0.77
CA HIS A 903 -26.90 -32.84 0.46
C HIS A 903 -27.64 -32.24 1.67
N ALA A 904 -27.58 -30.92 1.86
CA ALA A 904 -28.24 -30.25 2.98
C ALA A 904 -29.77 -30.47 2.98
N ARG A 905 -30.42 -30.46 1.80
CA ARG A 905 -31.85 -30.77 1.67
C ARG A 905 -32.16 -32.22 2.01
N VAL A 906 -31.48 -33.16 1.37
CA VAL A 906 -31.69 -34.61 1.59
C VAL A 906 -31.44 -34.98 3.05
N SER A 907 -30.37 -34.47 3.65
CA SER A 907 -30.02 -34.66 5.07
C SER A 907 -31.13 -34.14 6.00
N LYS A 908 -31.71 -32.98 5.68
CA LYS A 908 -32.82 -32.42 6.46
C LYS A 908 -34.14 -33.19 6.29
N GLU A 909 -34.40 -33.75 5.11
CA GLU A 909 -35.55 -34.62 4.87
C GLU A 909 -35.43 -35.95 5.65
N SER A 910 -34.22 -36.51 5.78
CA SER A 910 -33.98 -37.72 6.56
C SER A 910 -33.92 -37.49 8.08
N THR A 911 -33.32 -36.37 8.52
CA THR A 911 -33.08 -36.05 9.93
C THR A 911 -33.34 -34.55 10.17
N PRO A 912 -34.58 -34.12 10.43
CA PRO A 912 -34.95 -32.70 10.45
C PRO A 912 -34.25 -31.89 11.54
N ASP A 913 -33.88 -32.53 12.66
CA ASP A 913 -33.19 -31.92 13.79
C ASP A 913 -31.67 -31.88 13.66
N PHE A 914 -31.10 -32.59 12.66
CA PHE A 914 -29.66 -32.77 12.53
C PHE A 914 -29.15 -32.44 11.13
N MET A 915 -28.22 -31.47 11.05
CA MET A 915 -27.59 -31.04 9.81
C MET A 915 -26.07 -31.17 9.94
N ARG A 916 -25.42 -31.75 8.93
CA ARG A 916 -23.96 -31.79 8.85
C ARG A 916 -23.42 -30.36 8.79
N SER A 917 -22.54 -29.99 9.73
CA SER A 917 -21.80 -28.73 9.62
C SER A 917 -20.72 -28.83 8.53
N VAL A 918 -20.55 -27.74 7.79
CA VAL A 918 -19.59 -27.63 6.68
C VAL A 918 -18.85 -26.30 6.80
N VAL A 919 -17.53 -26.34 6.59
CA VAL A 919 -16.67 -25.16 6.50
C VAL A 919 -16.01 -25.16 5.13
N PHE A 920 -15.86 -23.98 4.51
CA PHE A 920 -15.05 -23.83 3.31
C PHE A 920 -13.67 -23.25 3.68
N THR A 921 -12.61 -23.95 3.29
CA THR A 921 -11.24 -23.43 3.34
C THR A 921 -10.66 -23.32 1.94
N SER A 922 -9.84 -22.31 1.68
CA SER A 922 -8.95 -22.30 0.52
C SER A 922 -7.77 -21.36 0.76
N TYR A 923 -6.63 -21.68 0.14
CA TYR A 923 -5.48 -20.79 0.04
C TYR A 923 -5.64 -19.72 -1.05
N ASN A 924 -6.61 -19.88 -1.96
CA ASN A 924 -6.87 -18.93 -3.03
C ASN A 924 -7.97 -17.93 -2.60
N PRO A 925 -7.68 -16.61 -2.55
CA PRO A 925 -8.64 -15.62 -2.07
C PRO A 925 -9.84 -15.45 -3.01
N ASN A 926 -9.67 -15.69 -4.31
CA ASN A 926 -10.70 -15.44 -5.30
C ASN A 926 -11.86 -16.42 -5.15
N ILE A 927 -11.58 -17.71 -4.90
CA ILE A 927 -12.62 -18.72 -4.70
C ILE A 927 -13.29 -18.57 -3.33
N CYS A 928 -12.54 -18.13 -2.30
CA CYS A 928 -13.14 -17.69 -1.04
C CYS A 928 -14.13 -16.54 -1.26
N THR A 929 -13.78 -15.51 -2.05
CA THR A 929 -14.68 -14.41 -2.41
C THR A 929 -15.92 -14.92 -3.14
N ALA A 930 -15.76 -15.78 -4.15
CA ALA A 930 -16.87 -16.35 -4.91
C ALA A 930 -17.83 -17.15 -4.02
N LEU A 931 -17.31 -18.06 -3.19
CA LEU A 931 -18.13 -18.88 -2.27
C LEU A 931 -18.82 -18.02 -1.21
N ASN A 932 -18.12 -17.03 -0.63
CA ASN A 932 -18.69 -16.14 0.36
C ASN A 932 -19.84 -15.31 -0.22
N TRP A 933 -19.67 -14.71 -1.40
CA TRP A 933 -20.75 -13.92 -2.02
C TRP A 933 -21.91 -14.76 -2.57
N LYS A 934 -21.72 -16.05 -2.84
CA LYS A 934 -22.77 -16.94 -3.38
C LYS A 934 -23.62 -17.64 -2.32
N GLN A 935 -23.21 -17.71 -1.05
CA GLN A 935 -24.01 -18.40 -0.02
C GLN A 935 -23.86 -17.83 1.40
N PRO A 936 -24.95 -17.77 2.20
CA PRO A 936 -24.93 -17.30 3.59
C PRO A 936 -24.91 -18.41 4.67
N ASN A 937 -24.91 -19.68 4.31
CA ASN A 937 -25.17 -20.77 5.26
C ASN A 937 -23.92 -21.27 5.99
N TYR A 938 -22.78 -21.25 5.32
CA TYR A 938 -21.53 -21.86 5.77
C TYR A 938 -20.39 -20.83 5.82
N PRO A 939 -19.50 -20.89 6.83
CA PRO A 939 -18.40 -19.95 6.96
C PRO A 939 -17.27 -20.26 5.96
N VAL A 940 -16.58 -19.20 5.54
CA VAL A 940 -15.40 -19.26 4.66
C VAL A 940 -14.17 -18.78 5.41
N LEU A 941 -13.08 -19.55 5.35
CA LEU A 941 -11.77 -19.25 5.95
C LEU A 941 -10.70 -19.18 4.85
N LEU A 942 -9.87 -18.13 4.88
CA LEU A 942 -8.73 -17.98 3.96
C LEU A 942 -7.46 -18.55 4.59
N CYS A 943 -6.76 -19.44 3.88
CA CYS A 943 -5.55 -20.09 4.36
C CYS A 943 -4.29 -19.34 3.92
N ASN A 944 -3.29 -19.23 4.81
CA ASN A 944 -1.99 -18.63 4.50
C ASN A 944 -0.86 -19.41 5.21
N ASP A 945 0.15 -19.83 4.44
CA ASP A 945 1.36 -20.51 4.93
C ASP A 945 2.68 -19.83 4.55
N LEU A 946 2.60 -18.56 4.14
CA LEU A 946 3.71 -17.72 3.64
C LEU A 946 4.59 -18.44 2.61
N GLY A 947 3.99 -19.31 1.80
CA GLY A 947 4.65 -19.97 0.68
C GLY A 947 5.57 -21.14 1.02
N GLN A 948 5.48 -21.69 2.26
CA GLN A 948 6.29 -22.78 2.86
C GLN A 948 7.34 -22.32 3.88
N ILE A 949 6.89 -21.89 5.05
CA ILE A 949 7.73 -21.54 6.23
C ILE A 949 8.60 -22.69 6.82
N ARG A 950 8.48 -23.92 6.30
CA ARG A 950 9.10 -25.15 6.83
C ARG A 950 10.61 -25.07 7.04
N ASP A 951 11.31 -24.28 6.22
CA ASP A 951 12.77 -24.10 6.30
C ASP A 951 13.23 -23.45 7.61
N LEU A 952 12.36 -22.70 8.31
CA LEU A 952 12.67 -22.11 9.62
C LEU A 952 12.83 -23.17 10.73
N THR A 953 12.22 -24.34 10.60
CA THR A 953 12.11 -25.35 11.67
C THR A 953 13.07 -26.55 11.54
N GLN A 954 14.03 -26.50 10.61
CA GLN A 954 15.12 -27.48 10.39
C GLN A 954 14.75 -28.95 10.07
N ASP A 955 13.55 -29.44 10.38
CA ASP A 955 13.08 -30.78 10.01
C ASP A 955 12.65 -30.83 8.52
N ILE A 956 13.64 -30.74 7.62
CA ILE A 956 13.47 -30.83 6.14
C ILE A 956 12.84 -32.18 5.71
N TYR A 957 12.80 -33.17 6.60
CA TYR A 957 12.31 -34.53 6.32
C TYR A 957 10.85 -34.78 6.72
N SER A 958 10.16 -33.87 7.41
CA SER A 958 8.73 -34.03 7.75
C SER A 958 7.83 -33.65 6.56
N GLN A 959 7.55 -34.64 5.70
CA GLN A 959 6.47 -34.49 4.73
C GLN A 959 5.10 -34.55 5.45
N PRO A 960 4.13 -33.72 5.06
CA PRO A 960 2.77 -33.81 5.61
C PRO A 960 2.17 -35.17 5.21
N VAL A 961 1.25 -35.70 6.01
CA VAL A 961 0.60 -37.00 5.75
C VAL A 961 -0.03 -37.04 4.35
N ILE A 962 -0.57 -35.90 3.91
CA ILE A 962 -1.04 -35.67 2.54
C ILE A 962 -0.41 -34.36 2.03
N ARG A 963 0.22 -34.41 0.86
CA ARG A 963 0.69 -33.23 0.14
C ARG A 963 -0.48 -32.62 -0.63
N SER A 964 -0.63 -31.29 -0.57
CA SER A 964 -1.66 -30.57 -1.29
C SER A 964 -1.12 -29.33 -2.03
N SER A 965 -1.72 -29.04 -3.18
CA SER A 965 -1.40 -27.88 -4.03
C SER A 965 -2.06 -26.57 -3.55
N GLY A 966 -1.83 -25.47 -4.26
CA GLY A 966 -2.53 -24.19 -4.04
C GLY A 966 -1.94 -23.28 -2.95
N ARG A 967 -0.74 -23.58 -2.41
CA ARG A 967 -0.16 -22.86 -1.25
C ARG A 967 0.09 -21.37 -1.54
N SER A 968 0.01 -20.54 -0.51
CA SER A 968 -0.10 -19.08 -0.68
C SER A 968 1.04 -18.33 -0.01
N SER A 969 1.74 -17.49 -0.78
CA SER A 969 2.86 -16.65 -0.34
C SER A 969 2.49 -15.18 -0.14
N MET A 970 1.19 -14.84 -0.06
CA MET A 970 0.76 -13.48 0.25
C MET A 970 1.07 -13.13 1.71
N SER A 971 1.27 -11.85 2.03
CA SER A 971 1.54 -11.43 3.41
C SER A 971 0.34 -11.65 4.35
N ILE A 972 0.61 -11.82 5.64
CA ILE A 972 -0.46 -11.98 6.65
C ILE A 972 -1.35 -10.72 6.70
N LYS A 973 -0.73 -9.54 6.55
CA LYS A 973 -1.41 -8.24 6.38
C LYS A 973 -2.36 -8.22 5.17
N GLU A 974 -1.98 -8.86 4.05
CA GLU A 974 -2.83 -8.95 2.87
C GLU A 974 -4.00 -9.90 3.11
N SER A 975 -3.75 -11.11 3.62
CA SER A 975 -4.83 -12.07 3.94
C SER A 975 -5.84 -11.49 4.94
N ALA A 976 -5.36 -10.82 5.99
CA ALA A 976 -6.23 -10.18 6.97
C ALA A 976 -7.07 -9.05 6.36
N ARG A 977 -6.51 -8.26 5.43
CA ARG A 977 -7.26 -7.22 4.70
C ARG A 977 -8.30 -7.82 3.75
N ILE A 978 -7.96 -8.88 3.01
CA ILE A 978 -8.89 -9.59 2.12
C ILE A 978 -10.04 -10.20 2.94
N ALA A 979 -9.73 -10.88 4.05
CA ALA A 979 -10.72 -11.48 4.93
C ALA A 979 -11.63 -10.42 5.58
N GLN A 980 -11.05 -9.32 6.06
CA GLN A 980 -11.84 -8.23 6.64
C GLN A 980 -12.75 -7.56 5.60
N SER A 981 -12.23 -7.25 4.40
CA SER A 981 -12.98 -6.55 3.35
C SER A 981 -14.09 -7.38 2.70
N ASN A 982 -13.92 -8.70 2.58
CA ASN A 982 -14.98 -9.61 2.09
C ASN A 982 -15.89 -10.16 3.21
N ASN A 983 -15.64 -9.83 4.48
CA ASN A 983 -16.32 -10.41 5.64
C ASN A 983 -16.24 -11.96 5.70
N PHE A 984 -15.07 -12.53 5.35
CA PHE A 984 -14.77 -13.91 5.67
C PHE A 984 -14.78 -14.11 7.19
N MET A 985 -15.03 -15.34 7.64
CA MET A 985 -15.05 -15.66 9.07
C MET A 985 -13.66 -15.42 9.73
N GLY A 986 -12.59 -15.69 8.99
CA GLY A 986 -11.27 -15.75 9.58
C GLY A 986 -10.16 -16.26 8.67
N LEU A 987 -9.03 -16.56 9.29
CA LEU A 987 -7.81 -17.07 8.67
C LEU A 987 -7.41 -18.43 9.24
N MET A 988 -6.81 -19.28 8.39
CA MET A 988 -6.07 -20.46 8.83
C MET A 988 -4.57 -20.25 8.53
N CYS A 989 -3.76 -20.12 9.59
CA CYS A 989 -2.33 -19.85 9.50
C CYS A 989 -1.53 -21.03 10.08
N ARG A 990 -0.34 -21.32 9.54
CA ARG A 990 0.52 -22.39 10.10
C ARG A 990 0.87 -22.14 11.56
N SER A 991 0.81 -23.18 12.39
CA SER A 991 1.23 -23.09 13.79
C SER A 991 2.70 -22.72 13.91
N SER A 992 3.58 -23.23 13.05
CA SER A 992 5.00 -22.88 13.00
C SER A 992 5.24 -21.37 12.92
N LEU A 993 4.47 -20.65 12.08
CA LEU A 993 4.50 -19.18 12.00
C LEU A 993 4.02 -18.53 13.31
N LEU A 994 2.88 -18.96 13.86
CA LEU A 994 2.32 -18.40 15.08
C LEU A 994 3.19 -18.67 16.32
N ASN A 995 3.89 -19.81 16.35
CA ASN A 995 4.87 -20.19 17.36
C ASN A 995 6.16 -19.34 17.27
N VAL A 996 6.62 -19.05 16.04
CA VAL A 996 7.75 -18.13 15.78
C VAL A 996 7.41 -16.70 16.16
N MET A 997 6.16 -16.27 15.96
CA MET A 997 5.69 -14.90 16.20
C MET A 997 4.27 -14.83 16.80
N PRO A 998 4.11 -15.02 18.12
CA PRO A 998 2.80 -15.08 18.77
C PRO A 998 2.02 -13.77 18.73
N SER A 999 2.67 -12.61 18.59
CA SER A 999 2.00 -11.30 18.44
C SER A 999 1.19 -11.17 17.13
N LEU A 1000 1.36 -12.08 16.16
CA LEU A 1000 0.44 -12.20 15.03
C LEU A 1000 -0.96 -12.62 15.46
N VAL A 1001 -1.10 -13.44 16.52
CA VAL A 1001 -2.40 -13.88 17.05
C VAL A 1001 -3.20 -12.67 17.53
N GLU A 1002 -2.60 -11.83 18.38
CA GLU A 1002 -3.23 -10.60 18.87
C GLU A 1002 -3.59 -9.67 17.69
N SER A 1003 -2.64 -9.45 16.77
CA SER A 1003 -2.83 -8.58 15.60
C SER A 1003 -3.96 -9.01 14.67
N ILE A 1004 -4.17 -10.33 14.47
CA ILE A 1004 -5.27 -10.85 13.66
C ILE A 1004 -6.61 -10.73 14.43
N LYS A 1005 -6.61 -11.00 15.74
CA LYS A 1005 -7.83 -10.91 16.56
C LYS A 1005 -8.34 -9.49 16.75
N GLU A 1006 -7.45 -8.50 16.85
CA GLU A 1006 -7.82 -7.08 16.89
C GLU A 1006 -8.58 -6.62 15.63
N LEU A 1007 -8.48 -7.36 14.51
CA LEU A 1007 -9.23 -7.11 13.28
C LEU A 1007 -10.62 -7.76 13.24
N GLY A 1008 -11.00 -8.49 14.31
CA GLY A 1008 -12.27 -9.22 14.41
C GLY A 1008 -12.35 -10.37 13.41
N LEU A 1009 -11.36 -11.26 13.44
CA LEU A 1009 -11.23 -12.45 12.59
C LEU A 1009 -10.97 -13.68 13.46
N VAL A 1010 -11.68 -14.78 13.17
CA VAL A 1010 -11.38 -16.10 13.75
C VAL A 1010 -10.01 -16.55 13.27
N LEU A 1011 -9.16 -17.08 14.17
CA LEU A 1011 -7.87 -17.64 13.79
C LEU A 1011 -7.84 -19.15 14.05
N VAL A 1012 -7.46 -19.91 13.03
CA VAL A 1012 -7.17 -21.35 13.10
C VAL A 1012 -5.66 -21.56 12.95
N ALA A 1013 -5.06 -22.36 13.83
CA ALA A 1013 -3.66 -22.77 13.72
C ALA A 1013 -3.54 -24.14 13.04
N ASP A 1014 -2.83 -24.21 11.92
CA ASP A 1014 -2.56 -25.44 11.19
C ASP A 1014 -1.24 -26.07 11.64
N THR A 1015 -1.36 -27.14 12.44
CA THR A 1015 -0.25 -27.95 12.99
C THR A 1015 0.12 -29.13 12.10
N SER A 1016 -0.33 -29.19 10.83
CA SER A 1016 -0.06 -30.35 9.97
C SER A 1016 1.42 -30.58 9.60
N ASP A 1017 2.30 -29.64 9.95
CA ASP A 1017 3.76 -29.74 9.83
C ASP A 1017 4.46 -30.15 11.16
N GLU A 1018 3.73 -30.24 12.28
CA GLU A 1018 4.31 -30.60 13.59
C GLU A 1018 4.49 -32.12 13.75
N VAL A 1019 5.73 -32.56 13.97
CA VAL A 1019 6.05 -33.98 14.22
C VAL A 1019 5.65 -34.36 15.64
N LEU A 1020 4.76 -35.36 15.77
CA LEU A 1020 4.45 -35.99 17.05
C LEU A 1020 5.67 -36.79 17.54
N ASP A 1021 6.48 -36.18 18.41
CA ASP A 1021 7.61 -36.79 19.09
C ASP A 1021 7.14 -37.88 20.08
N LYS A 1022 6.94 -39.09 19.55
CA LYS A 1022 6.44 -40.28 20.28
C LYS A 1022 7.32 -40.67 21.48
N SER A 1023 8.56 -40.16 21.56
CA SER A 1023 9.45 -40.43 22.69
C SER A 1023 8.98 -39.81 24.02
N ARG A 1024 8.14 -38.76 23.96
CA ARG A 1024 7.76 -37.95 25.14
C ARG A 1024 6.59 -38.49 25.97
N PHE A 1025 5.93 -39.56 25.55
CA PHE A 1025 4.72 -40.08 26.19
C PHE A 1025 4.90 -41.35 27.04
N GLY A 1026 6.13 -41.83 27.23
CA GLY A 1026 6.45 -42.82 28.27
C GLY A 1026 5.85 -44.23 28.09
N ILE A 1027 5.38 -44.57 26.89
CA ILE A 1027 4.91 -45.93 26.56
C ILE A 1027 6.11 -46.74 26.06
N GLY A 1028 6.52 -47.73 26.84
CA GLY A 1028 7.67 -48.57 26.54
C GLY A 1028 7.50 -49.37 25.25
N THR A 1029 8.54 -49.40 24.43
CA THR A 1029 8.59 -50.15 23.17
C THR A 1029 8.60 -51.66 23.40
N PRO A 1030 7.64 -52.44 22.86
CA PRO A 1030 7.87 -53.83 22.50
C PRO A 1030 8.65 -53.87 21.18
N SER A 1031 9.58 -54.81 21.08
CA SER A 1031 10.44 -55.02 19.92
C SER A 1031 9.72 -55.68 18.72
N SER A 1032 10.36 -55.60 17.55
CA SER A 1032 10.21 -56.46 16.35
C SER A 1032 9.22 -56.04 15.22
N SER A 1033 9.81 -55.43 14.18
CA SER A 1033 9.85 -55.83 12.74
C SER A 1033 8.60 -56.25 11.93
N ALA A 1034 8.67 -55.89 10.63
CA ALA A 1034 7.83 -56.28 9.48
C ALA A 1034 6.56 -55.41 9.27
N THR A 1035 6.23 -54.90 8.07
CA THR A 1035 6.76 -55.11 6.70
C THR A 1035 6.68 -53.80 5.88
N THR A 1036 7.66 -53.54 5.01
CA THR A 1036 7.63 -52.42 4.04
C THR A 1036 7.20 -52.92 2.66
N ALA A 1037 6.22 -52.25 2.03
CA ALA A 1037 5.94 -52.37 0.59
C ALA A 1037 5.27 -51.09 0.06
N ALA A 1038 5.54 -50.76 -1.20
CA ALA A 1038 4.89 -49.70 -2.00
C ALA A 1038 5.07 -48.23 -1.55
N ALA A 1039 6.28 -47.69 -1.74
CA ALA A 1039 6.50 -46.25 -1.99
C ALA A 1039 7.85 -46.01 -2.71
N ALA A 1040 7.94 -46.41 -3.98
CA ALA A 1040 9.13 -46.23 -4.81
C ALA A 1040 8.74 -45.73 -6.21
N ALA A 1041 8.52 -44.42 -6.35
CA ALA A 1041 8.34 -43.77 -7.63
C ALA A 1041 8.83 -42.30 -7.57
N ILE A 1042 9.77 -41.97 -8.47
CA ILE A 1042 10.03 -40.63 -8.99
C ILE A 1042 10.58 -39.58 -7.98
N SER A 1043 11.91 -39.59 -7.81
CA SER A 1043 12.70 -38.35 -7.82
C SER A 1043 14.15 -38.67 -8.15
N ASN A 1044 14.51 -38.51 -9.43
CA ASN A 1044 15.89 -38.67 -9.89
C ASN A 1044 16.24 -37.51 -10.83
N ASN A 1045 16.62 -36.38 -10.24
CA ASN A 1045 17.26 -35.30 -10.99
C ASN A 1045 18.22 -34.51 -10.07
N LYS A 1046 19.44 -35.05 -9.88
CA LYS A 1046 20.56 -34.29 -9.32
C LYS A 1046 21.82 -34.53 -10.15
N ILE A 1047 22.40 -33.42 -10.60
CA ILE A 1047 23.57 -33.36 -11.47
C ILE A 1047 24.84 -33.53 -10.62
N SER A 1048 25.67 -34.50 -11.01
CA SER A 1048 27.11 -34.70 -10.73
C SER A 1048 27.72 -34.36 -9.36
N GLY A 1049 28.40 -35.36 -8.77
CA GLY A 1049 29.68 -35.11 -8.08
C GLY A 1049 29.93 -35.84 -6.75
N GLY A 1050 30.84 -36.81 -6.75
CA GLY A 1050 31.60 -37.19 -5.53
C GLY A 1050 31.38 -38.59 -4.96
N ARG A 1051 32.46 -39.38 -4.96
CA ARG A 1051 32.71 -40.65 -4.22
C ARG A 1051 32.30 -40.53 -2.73
N GLY A 1052 31.93 -41.59 -1.99
CA GLY A 1052 31.86 -43.03 -2.27
C GLY A 1052 31.93 -43.85 -0.94
N VAL A 1053 32.07 -45.18 -1.04
CA VAL A 1053 32.23 -46.19 0.04
C VAL A 1053 30.94 -46.81 0.59
N GLU A 1054 30.75 -48.09 0.27
CA GLU A 1054 29.79 -49.05 0.84
C GLU A 1054 30.38 -49.73 2.09
N VAL A 1055 29.53 -50.20 3.02
CA VAL A 1055 29.64 -51.55 3.62
C VAL A 1055 28.22 -52.02 3.98
N GLY A 1056 27.85 -53.26 3.61
CA GLY A 1056 26.63 -53.92 4.09
C GLY A 1056 26.91 -55.36 4.54
N VAL A 1057 26.02 -55.92 5.37
CA VAL A 1057 25.92 -57.38 5.65
C VAL A 1057 24.44 -57.72 5.89
N ALA A 1058 24.00 -58.90 5.43
CA ALA A 1058 22.63 -59.40 5.51
C ALA A 1058 22.49 -60.61 6.47
N ALA A 1059 21.26 -60.97 6.87
CA ALA A 1059 20.81 -62.38 7.00
C ALA A 1059 19.33 -62.54 7.42
N THR A 1060 18.57 -63.31 6.63
CA THR A 1060 17.48 -64.28 6.95
C THR A 1060 16.80 -64.25 8.34
N ALA A 1061 15.47 -64.09 8.49
CA ALA A 1061 14.30 -64.85 7.97
C ALA A 1061 13.90 -66.12 8.76
N ALA A 1062 12.73 -66.07 9.43
CA ALA A 1062 11.86 -67.22 9.78
C ALA A 1062 10.47 -66.69 10.20
N ALA A 1063 9.39 -67.45 9.96
CA ALA A 1063 8.02 -67.06 10.26
C ALA A 1063 7.26 -68.14 11.03
N SER A 1064 6.32 -67.76 11.89
CA SER A 1064 5.23 -68.65 12.35
C SER A 1064 4.05 -67.86 12.93
N SER A 1065 2.85 -68.27 12.53
CA SER A 1065 1.54 -67.69 12.88
C SER A 1065 1.03 -68.07 14.27
N CYS A 1066 0.22 -67.18 14.89
CA CYS A 1066 -1.04 -67.59 15.55
C CYS A 1066 -1.96 -66.40 15.84
N SER A 1067 -3.27 -66.64 15.86
CA SER A 1067 -4.34 -65.68 16.17
C SER A 1067 -5.52 -66.45 16.80
N PRO A 1068 -6.62 -65.80 17.24
CA PRO A 1068 -6.67 -65.01 18.47
C PRO A 1068 -7.79 -65.52 19.43
N SER A 1069 -7.84 -65.04 20.67
CA SER A 1069 -8.99 -65.26 21.55
C SER A 1069 -9.21 -64.09 22.51
N ALA A 1070 -10.45 -63.61 22.58
CA ALA A 1070 -10.86 -62.44 23.37
C ALA A 1070 -10.96 -62.73 24.87
N MET A 1071 -10.76 -61.69 25.69
CA MET A 1071 -11.52 -61.38 26.91
C MET A 1071 -11.35 -59.90 27.27
N GLY A 1072 -12.37 -59.31 27.91
CA GLY A 1072 -12.50 -57.86 28.06
C GLY A 1072 -11.67 -57.24 29.19
N GLY A 1073 -11.55 -55.91 29.14
CA GLY A 1073 -10.92 -55.06 30.14
C GLY A 1073 -10.67 -53.67 29.55
N GLY A 1074 -11.25 -52.63 30.15
CA GLY A 1074 -11.26 -51.29 29.54
C GLY A 1074 -9.88 -50.63 29.50
N GLY A 1075 -9.62 -49.89 28.41
CA GLY A 1075 -8.44 -49.04 28.27
C GLY A 1075 -8.54 -48.11 27.07
N GLY A 1076 -7.96 -46.90 27.16
CA GLY A 1076 -7.58 -46.14 25.95
C GLY A 1076 -7.99 -44.67 25.82
N SER A 1077 -8.74 -44.05 26.74
CA SER A 1077 -9.07 -42.62 26.62
C SER A 1077 -7.90 -41.70 27.02
N ALA A 1078 -6.81 -41.70 26.24
CA ALA A 1078 -5.54 -41.07 26.62
C ALA A 1078 -4.77 -40.36 25.48
N GLU A 1079 -5.47 -39.72 24.53
CA GLU A 1079 -4.80 -38.94 23.44
C GLU A 1079 -5.38 -37.52 23.21
N TRP A 1080 -6.29 -37.06 24.06
CA TRP A 1080 -7.15 -35.90 23.78
C TRP A 1080 -6.71 -34.55 24.38
N ALA A 1081 -5.61 -34.51 25.14
CA ALA A 1081 -5.17 -33.34 25.90
C ALA A 1081 -4.11 -32.46 25.20
N TYR A 1082 -4.32 -32.10 23.92
CA TYR A 1082 -3.59 -30.97 23.32
C TYR A 1082 -4.37 -29.69 23.59
N ARG A 1083 -3.84 -28.80 24.45
CA ARG A 1083 -4.41 -27.47 24.66
C ARG A 1083 -4.27 -26.67 23.37
N MET A 1084 -5.32 -25.95 22.98
CA MET A 1084 -5.23 -24.94 21.93
C MET A 1084 -4.12 -23.92 22.26
N PRO A 1085 -3.36 -23.44 21.26
CA PRO A 1085 -2.48 -22.29 21.47
C PRO A 1085 -3.28 -21.08 21.97
N GLU A 1086 -2.72 -20.32 22.91
CA GLU A 1086 -3.44 -19.20 23.52
C GLU A 1086 -3.91 -18.18 22.47
N GLY A 1087 -5.15 -17.74 22.61
CA GLY A 1087 -5.81 -16.82 21.68
C GLY A 1087 -6.45 -17.48 20.44
N VAL A 1088 -5.98 -18.64 19.98
CA VAL A 1088 -6.46 -19.28 18.75
C VAL A 1088 -7.85 -19.92 18.95
N ASN A 1089 -8.73 -19.84 17.94
CA ASN A 1089 -10.12 -20.31 18.00
C ASN A 1089 -10.31 -21.78 17.54
N GLY A 1090 -9.36 -22.32 16.78
CA GLY A 1090 -9.37 -23.72 16.33
C GLY A 1090 -8.00 -24.22 15.87
N VAL A 1091 -7.84 -25.53 15.72
CA VAL A 1091 -6.59 -26.18 15.30
C VAL A 1091 -6.87 -27.23 14.22
N MET A 1092 -6.17 -27.11 13.09
CA MET A 1092 -6.07 -28.16 12.05
C MET A 1092 -4.88 -29.05 12.36
N ARG A 1093 -5.10 -30.37 12.45
CA ARG A 1093 -4.06 -31.37 12.78
C ARG A 1093 -3.48 -32.05 11.55
N SER A 1094 -2.29 -32.66 11.69
CA SER A 1094 -1.60 -33.45 10.64
C SER A 1094 -2.37 -34.68 10.14
N ASN A 1095 -3.39 -35.12 10.86
CA ASN A 1095 -4.31 -36.18 10.45
C ASN A 1095 -5.56 -35.67 9.71
N GLY A 1096 -5.62 -34.36 9.38
CA GLY A 1096 -6.71 -33.72 8.66
C GLY A 1096 -7.99 -33.49 9.48
N VAL A 1097 -7.89 -33.49 10.81
CA VAL A 1097 -8.99 -33.13 11.70
C VAL A 1097 -8.85 -31.67 12.13
N LEU A 1098 -9.83 -30.85 11.79
CA LEU A 1098 -9.99 -29.46 12.24
C LEU A 1098 -10.92 -29.41 13.46
N ARG A 1099 -10.40 -28.98 14.60
CA ARG A 1099 -11.20 -28.75 15.83
C ARG A 1099 -11.43 -27.27 16.06
N PHE A 1100 -12.67 -26.87 16.32
CA PHE A 1100 -12.99 -25.56 16.91
C PHE A 1100 -13.26 -25.70 18.42
N ASN A 1101 -13.11 -24.61 19.17
CA ASN A 1101 -13.54 -24.57 20.57
C ASN A 1101 -15.07 -24.66 20.69
N ASP A 1102 -15.57 -25.23 21.78
CA ASP A 1102 -17.01 -25.28 22.10
C ASP A 1102 -17.62 -23.87 22.23
N THR A 1103 -16.80 -22.88 22.62
CA THR A 1103 -17.12 -21.46 22.58
C THR A 1103 -16.09 -20.70 21.74
N ILE A 1104 -16.57 -20.06 20.68
CA ILE A 1104 -15.81 -19.04 19.93
C ILE A 1104 -16.32 -17.67 20.40
N ASP A 1105 -15.51 -16.98 21.20
CA ASP A 1105 -15.68 -15.54 21.44
C ASP A 1105 -15.31 -14.81 20.14
N MET A 1106 -16.27 -14.07 19.56
CA MET A 1106 -16.24 -13.48 18.21
C MET A 1106 -16.14 -11.95 18.18
#